data_AF-A0A1M6NHC5-F1
#
_entry.id   AF-A0A1M6NHC5-F1
#
_cell.length_a   1.000
_cell.length_b   1.000
_cell.length_c   1.000
_cell.angle_alpha   90.00
_cell.angle_beta   90.00
_cell.angle_gamma   90.00
#
_symmetry.space_group_name_H-M   'P 1'
#
loop_
_entity.id
_entity.type
_entity.pdbx_description
1 polymer ?
#
loop_
_entity_poly.entity_id
_entity_poly.type
_entity_poly.pdbx_seq_one_letter_code
_entity_poly.pdbx_strand_id
1 'polypeptide(L)'
;MKISRSNKPTLVQANDIFCKILLPLQERAHGEQGAYFYRLIGFDDQAEFLKKVALLHQQLTKLGDLYLYFSSNIPIPFNKILTDKIAQALADLKSIQPRVICDCLDQAKLFPATNNQIKNNLQTILELYIKNEPEANQGMVKNFVSKIMLWTYRYIPSLEQNNANWNPKVLYYGDIKKHSVYFLILLSQMGCDVLYINPHSDATYQRVDCSDRFSQRVEGRIKTKLVECPIKAAAPELAPKPVISGHSAVIKLKNCTNIWQDILLPLHKRSGYLGNPPILPIYFYRHIGLQDTSSVAIDEYYNTLYHLAKTLTNRACGFVHLIDQVPMPNNTDIDRYKVKLQQTNGQDLLINRMVQANILPTTNNKLLNNTIKMAFQETMALFINQGSNNHPAKLENFALKLIGWINMYFKALYTSSTFQDSPKVLYYGNIKQHEVYLLIYFSKIGCDVLYVNTEHQKDDIFKEIDPAEQHTKLIEQPNSAILEPFPLVERAVRKATVAYNAAQEIQQMIYSEDTGLFKPWQFEEYQTQPVTLRTTYDELKILWSEEARIRPEFKVVNGTVYVPNLFAKVSGTHEDISLYWQDYKLLTGAPNTHVITQVPFTKINYSKRDLYASAFLFNSDGLLNKEKLMQSNFYQLAYLRNSLQDFIINKIQELIKINPFIGATDKELPLKILMTVLTMDEKILRLMETFDYPKTVPKLVIYDSTKEVFSTEDAIMIAFLNIVGLDIAIFTPTNYKNIELKLQAELLDEHQLPALHLDLVIPDLTAMPTEPGRIGNLFNQLSAKIRRKFC
;
A
#
# COMPACT_ATOMS: atom_id res chain seq x y z
N MET A 1 57.74 -20.09 -47.63
CA MET A 1 56.73 -19.50 -48.55
C MET A 1 56.11 -18.31 -47.83
N LYS A 2 56.49 -17.08 -48.20
CA LYS A 2 55.95 -15.84 -47.59
C LYS A 2 54.51 -15.66 -48.06
N ILE A 3 53.52 -15.82 -47.18
CA ILE A 3 52.15 -15.42 -47.47
C ILE A 3 52.01 -13.95 -47.09
N SER A 4 52.06 -13.10 -48.11
CA SER A 4 51.52 -11.76 -48.09
C SER A 4 50.02 -11.84 -47.72
N ARG A 5 49.63 -11.34 -46.53
CA ARG A 5 48.21 -11.01 -46.26
C ARG A 5 47.97 -9.55 -46.61
N SER A 6 47.97 -9.26 -47.91
CA SER A 6 47.58 -7.95 -48.48
C SER A 6 46.18 -7.98 -49.11
N ASN A 7 45.28 -8.86 -48.66
CA ASN A 7 43.93 -8.96 -49.21
C ASN A 7 42.90 -8.52 -48.17
N LYS A 8 42.04 -7.57 -48.54
CA LYS A 8 40.79 -7.26 -47.83
C LYS A 8 40.08 -8.58 -47.52
N PRO A 9 39.56 -8.80 -46.30
CA PRO A 9 38.83 -10.02 -46.00
C PRO A 9 37.59 -10.11 -46.91
N THR A 10 37.53 -11.15 -47.73
CA THR A 10 36.37 -11.49 -48.54
C THR A 10 35.35 -12.19 -47.66
N LEU A 11 34.11 -11.69 -47.62
CA LEU A 11 33.01 -12.36 -46.93
C LEU A 11 32.67 -13.67 -47.65
N VAL A 12 32.61 -14.75 -46.89
CA VAL A 12 32.34 -16.10 -47.41
C VAL A 12 30.88 -16.49 -47.13
N GLN A 13 30.19 -17.01 -48.15
CA GLN A 13 28.85 -17.60 -48.01
C GLN A 13 28.92 -19.01 -47.41
N ALA A 14 27.98 -19.34 -46.52
CA ALA A 14 27.89 -20.61 -45.80
C ALA A 14 26.41 -21.01 -45.65
N ASN A 15 26.09 -22.25 -46.03
CA ASN A 15 24.72 -22.75 -45.98
C ASN A 15 24.22 -23.04 -44.54
N ASP A 16 25.14 -23.32 -43.61
CA ASP A 16 24.85 -23.45 -42.17
C ASP A 16 25.97 -22.81 -41.34
N ILE A 17 25.77 -21.55 -40.95
CA ILE A 17 26.78 -20.79 -40.21
C ILE A 17 27.03 -21.33 -38.80
N PHE A 18 26.04 -21.98 -38.15
CA PHE A 18 26.22 -22.52 -36.79
C PHE A 18 27.27 -23.63 -36.77
N CYS A 19 27.31 -24.47 -37.80
CA CYS A 19 28.32 -25.52 -37.93
C CYS A 19 29.64 -24.96 -38.51
N LYS A 20 29.57 -24.14 -39.56
CA LYS A 20 30.76 -23.68 -40.29
C LYS A 20 31.67 -22.76 -39.48
N ILE A 21 31.11 -21.93 -38.61
CA ILE A 21 31.91 -21.04 -37.76
C ILE A 21 32.80 -21.80 -36.76
N LEU A 22 32.47 -23.06 -36.46
CA LEU A 22 33.22 -23.93 -35.56
C LEU A 22 34.38 -24.67 -36.22
N LEU A 23 34.56 -24.55 -37.54
CA LEU A 23 35.63 -25.25 -38.25
C LEU A 23 36.95 -24.47 -38.19
N PRO A 24 38.10 -25.16 -37.99
CA PRO A 24 39.42 -24.60 -38.20
C PRO A 24 39.64 -24.28 -39.69
N LEU A 25 40.58 -23.39 -39.98
CA LEU A 25 40.83 -22.89 -41.34
C LEU A 25 41.16 -23.99 -42.36
N GLN A 26 41.79 -25.07 -41.93
CA GLN A 26 42.18 -26.20 -42.79
C GLN A 26 40.99 -27.08 -43.20
N GLU A 27 39.92 -27.09 -42.40
CA GLU A 27 38.71 -27.89 -42.65
C GLU A 27 37.63 -27.11 -43.41
N ARG A 28 37.87 -25.83 -43.70
CA ARG A 28 36.99 -25.02 -44.55
C ARG A 28 37.18 -25.40 -46.02
N ALA A 29 36.09 -25.39 -46.79
CA ALA A 29 36.15 -25.72 -48.21
C ALA A 29 37.06 -24.72 -48.97
N HIS A 30 37.66 -25.15 -50.09
CA HIS A 30 38.44 -24.26 -50.95
C HIS A 30 37.58 -23.05 -51.39
N GLY A 31 38.02 -21.84 -51.04
CA GLY A 31 37.26 -20.59 -51.23
C GLY A 31 36.61 -20.03 -49.96
N GLU A 32 36.54 -20.82 -48.88
CA GLU A 32 35.95 -20.42 -47.58
C GLU A 32 36.99 -19.95 -46.53
N GLN A 33 38.22 -19.66 -46.95
CA GLN A 33 39.33 -19.29 -46.04
C GLN A 33 39.28 -17.82 -45.54
N GLY A 34 38.24 -17.07 -45.91
CA GLY A 34 37.97 -15.70 -45.43
C GLY A 34 37.29 -15.66 -44.06
N ALA A 35 36.95 -14.45 -43.61
CA ALA A 35 36.21 -14.24 -42.37
C ALA A 35 34.69 -14.34 -42.60
N TYR A 36 33.97 -14.99 -41.70
CA TYR A 36 32.51 -15.00 -41.68
C TYR A 36 31.99 -13.77 -40.93
N PHE A 37 30.99 -13.07 -41.47
CA PHE A 37 30.23 -12.09 -40.68
C PHE A 37 28.74 -12.25 -40.97
N TYR A 38 28.01 -12.85 -40.02
CA TYR A 38 26.57 -13.13 -40.15
C TYR A 38 25.73 -12.41 -39.11
N ARG A 39 24.52 -12.05 -39.52
CA ARG A 39 23.47 -11.47 -38.68
C ARG A 39 22.27 -12.41 -38.67
N LEU A 40 22.05 -13.08 -37.55
CA LEU A 40 20.92 -13.99 -37.33
C LEU A 40 19.78 -13.22 -36.67
N ILE A 41 18.75 -12.89 -37.46
CA ILE A 41 17.67 -12.01 -37.03
C ILE A 41 16.36 -12.77 -37.00
N GLY A 42 15.84 -13.02 -35.80
CA GLY A 42 14.70 -13.91 -35.60
C GLY A 42 15.07 -15.39 -35.63
N PHE A 43 14.05 -16.24 -35.53
CA PHE A 43 14.17 -17.70 -35.54
C PHE A 43 12.90 -18.35 -36.12
N ASP A 44 12.98 -19.62 -36.51
CA ASP A 44 11.82 -20.38 -36.98
C ASP A 44 11.18 -21.23 -35.88
N ASP A 45 12.01 -21.80 -35.00
CA ASP A 45 11.60 -22.54 -33.81
C ASP A 45 12.38 -22.03 -32.59
N GLN A 46 11.67 -21.64 -31.53
CA GLN A 46 12.29 -21.01 -30.36
C GLN A 46 13.17 -22.00 -29.58
N ALA A 47 12.71 -23.24 -29.37
CA ALA A 47 13.42 -24.21 -28.55
C ALA A 47 14.72 -24.67 -29.23
N GLU A 48 14.66 -24.94 -30.54
CA GLU A 48 15.80 -25.28 -31.36
C GLU A 48 16.80 -24.12 -31.44
N PHE A 49 16.32 -22.88 -31.63
CA PHE A 49 17.17 -21.69 -31.64
C PHE A 49 17.92 -21.52 -30.32
N LEU A 50 17.22 -21.55 -29.18
CA LEU A 50 17.83 -21.44 -27.85
C LEU A 50 18.89 -22.53 -27.65
N LYS A 51 18.58 -23.78 -28.03
CA LYS A 51 19.51 -24.92 -27.95
C LYS A 51 20.75 -24.73 -28.83
N LYS A 52 20.57 -24.32 -30.09
CA LYS A 52 21.68 -24.08 -31.05
C LYS A 52 22.58 -22.96 -30.58
N VAL A 53 22.03 -21.85 -30.10
CA VAL A 53 22.80 -20.70 -29.59
C VAL A 53 23.58 -21.07 -28.31
N ALA A 54 22.95 -21.80 -27.38
CA ALA A 54 23.62 -22.28 -26.17
C ALA A 54 24.77 -23.26 -26.48
N LEU A 55 24.52 -24.23 -27.37
CA LEU A 55 25.53 -25.21 -27.81
C LEU A 55 26.70 -24.54 -28.53
N LEU A 56 26.41 -23.57 -29.40
CA LEU A 56 27.42 -22.80 -30.11
C LEU A 56 28.34 -22.06 -29.12
N HIS A 57 27.78 -21.34 -28.15
CA HIS A 57 28.57 -20.67 -27.12
C HIS A 57 29.43 -21.65 -26.32
N GLN A 58 28.87 -22.79 -25.92
CA GLN A 58 29.60 -23.84 -25.20
C GLN A 58 30.76 -24.43 -26.02
N GLN A 59 30.63 -24.53 -27.35
CA GLN A 59 31.72 -25.01 -28.21
C GLN A 59 32.78 -23.94 -28.43
N LEU A 60 32.38 -22.68 -28.62
CA LEU A 60 33.30 -21.55 -28.83
C LEU A 60 34.12 -21.21 -27.59
N THR A 61 33.58 -21.38 -26.38
CA THR A 61 34.33 -21.17 -25.12
C THR A 61 35.56 -22.07 -24.99
N LYS A 62 35.60 -23.22 -25.69
CA LYS A 62 36.78 -24.11 -25.72
C LYS A 62 37.99 -23.48 -26.43
N LEU A 63 37.80 -22.40 -27.20
CA LEU A 63 38.87 -21.69 -27.90
C LEU A 63 39.63 -20.69 -27.00
N GLY A 64 39.21 -20.51 -25.75
CA GLY A 64 39.87 -19.62 -24.79
C GLY A 64 39.93 -18.17 -25.28
N ASP A 65 41.13 -17.58 -25.24
CA ASP A 65 41.38 -16.16 -25.58
C ASP A 65 41.05 -15.79 -27.04
N LEU A 66 40.86 -16.78 -27.92
CA LEU A 66 40.43 -16.57 -29.31
C LEU A 66 38.92 -16.35 -29.46
N TYR A 67 38.13 -16.45 -28.37
CA TYR A 67 36.70 -16.25 -28.40
C TYR A 67 36.26 -15.04 -27.56
N LEU A 68 35.57 -14.09 -28.19
CA LEU A 68 34.91 -12.97 -27.52
C LEU A 68 33.39 -13.15 -27.54
N TYR A 69 32.78 -12.95 -26.37
CA TYR A 69 31.34 -12.93 -26.21
C TYR A 69 30.86 -11.61 -25.64
N PHE A 70 29.81 -11.05 -26.24
CA PHE A 70 29.15 -9.83 -25.79
C PHE A 70 27.64 -10.04 -25.73
N SER A 71 27.00 -9.53 -24.68
CA SER A 71 25.55 -9.54 -24.51
C SER A 71 25.02 -8.14 -24.27
N SER A 72 24.14 -7.63 -25.14
CA SER A 72 23.46 -6.33 -25.04
C SER A 72 24.36 -5.07 -25.06
N ASN A 73 25.65 -5.18 -24.75
CA ASN A 73 26.64 -4.12 -24.88
C ASN A 73 28.06 -4.67 -25.02
N ILE A 74 28.98 -3.84 -25.50
CA ILE A 74 30.43 -4.10 -25.43
C ILE A 74 30.97 -3.25 -24.27
N PRO A 75 31.46 -3.88 -23.18
CA PRO A 75 31.97 -3.12 -22.04
C PRO A 75 33.13 -2.21 -22.44
N ILE A 76 33.08 -0.96 -21.97
CA ILE A 76 34.17 -0.01 -22.16
C ILE A 76 35.20 -0.25 -21.04
N PRO A 77 36.44 -0.62 -21.36
CA PRO A 77 37.47 -0.87 -20.36
C PRO A 77 37.85 0.44 -19.65
N PHE A 78 38.02 0.39 -18.33
CA PHE A 78 38.55 1.53 -17.59
C PHE A 78 40.08 1.57 -17.70
N ASN A 79 40.59 2.51 -18.49
CA ASN A 79 42.02 2.79 -18.57
C ASN A 79 42.23 4.31 -18.61
N LYS A 80 42.36 4.94 -17.42
CA LYS A 80 42.52 6.39 -17.30
C LYS A 80 43.74 6.90 -18.07
N ILE A 81 44.87 6.20 -17.97
CA ILE A 81 46.11 6.58 -18.67
C ILE A 81 45.90 6.62 -20.18
N LEU A 82 45.25 5.60 -20.74
CA LEU A 82 44.97 5.54 -22.18
C LEU A 82 43.93 6.57 -22.59
N THR A 83 42.87 6.76 -21.82
CA THR A 83 41.85 7.78 -22.07
C THR A 83 42.45 9.18 -22.08
N ASP A 84 43.30 9.51 -21.11
CA ASP A 84 43.97 10.81 -21.01
C ASP A 84 44.92 11.02 -22.20
N LYS A 85 45.67 9.98 -22.60
CA LYS A 85 46.52 10.03 -23.80
C LYS A 85 45.73 10.22 -25.09
N ILE A 86 44.59 9.52 -25.25
CA ILE A 86 43.71 9.70 -26.41
C ILE A 86 43.13 11.12 -26.42
N ALA A 87 42.66 11.61 -25.27
CA ALA A 87 42.11 12.95 -25.14
C ALA A 87 43.15 14.04 -25.47
N GLN A 88 44.39 13.86 -25.00
CA GLN A 88 45.50 14.76 -25.30
C GLN A 88 45.87 14.72 -26.79
N ALA A 89 45.96 13.52 -27.40
CA ALA A 89 46.24 13.36 -28.82
C ALA A 89 45.16 14.00 -29.72
N LEU A 90 43.92 14.05 -29.24
CA LEU A 90 42.78 14.62 -29.95
C LEU A 90 42.44 16.06 -29.48
N ALA A 91 43.22 16.68 -28.59
CA ALA A 91 42.89 17.99 -28.01
C ALA A 91 42.82 19.07 -29.10
N ASP A 92 43.86 19.17 -29.92
CA ASP A 92 44.04 20.21 -30.94
C ASP A 92 43.55 19.80 -32.34
N LEU A 93 42.53 18.94 -32.42
CA LEU A 93 42.03 18.41 -33.69
C LEU A 93 41.43 19.53 -34.57
N LYS A 94 42.20 20.01 -35.56
CA LYS A 94 41.79 21.11 -36.47
C LYS A 94 40.74 20.68 -37.50
N SER A 95 40.63 19.38 -37.76
CA SER A 95 39.76 18.82 -38.81
C SER A 95 39.28 17.43 -38.42
N ILE A 96 38.02 17.12 -38.72
CA ILE A 96 37.42 15.80 -38.47
C ILE A 96 37.70 14.79 -39.59
N GLN A 97 38.56 15.11 -40.55
CA GLN A 97 38.91 14.20 -41.64
C GLN A 97 39.53 12.89 -41.09
N PRO A 98 39.02 11.70 -41.48
CA PRO A 98 39.47 10.40 -40.95
C PRO A 98 40.99 10.21 -40.94
N ARG A 99 41.66 10.61 -42.02
CA ARG A 99 43.11 10.54 -42.17
C ARG A 99 43.85 11.36 -41.11
N VAL A 100 43.40 12.58 -40.84
CA VAL A 100 43.99 13.49 -39.84
C VAL A 100 43.88 12.88 -38.43
N ILE A 101 42.71 12.32 -38.10
CA ILE A 101 42.49 11.65 -36.81
C ILE A 101 43.44 10.46 -36.65
N CYS A 102 43.52 9.59 -37.65
CA CYS A 102 44.43 8.45 -37.62
C CYS A 102 45.89 8.86 -37.51
N ASP A 103 46.33 9.93 -38.18
CA ASP A 103 47.70 10.44 -38.08
C ASP A 103 48.01 11.02 -36.69
N CYS A 104 47.06 11.73 -36.06
CA CYS A 104 47.21 12.21 -34.67
C CYS A 104 47.37 11.04 -33.67
N LEU A 105 46.56 9.99 -33.82
CA LEU A 105 46.67 8.79 -32.97
C LEU A 105 47.99 8.05 -33.18
N ASP A 106 48.48 8.00 -34.42
CA ASP A 106 49.73 7.35 -34.78
C ASP A 106 50.95 8.13 -34.23
N GLN A 107 50.96 9.46 -34.34
CA GLN A 107 51.98 10.32 -33.73
C GLN A 107 52.05 10.15 -32.20
N ALA A 108 50.91 9.97 -31.55
CA ALA A 108 50.81 9.71 -30.12
C ALA A 108 51.18 8.25 -29.73
N LYS A 109 51.56 7.41 -30.71
CA LYS A 109 51.89 5.98 -30.55
C LYS A 109 50.75 5.20 -29.88
N LEU A 110 49.51 5.54 -30.25
CA LEU A 110 48.28 4.92 -29.72
C LEU A 110 47.83 3.69 -30.52
N PHE A 111 48.56 3.28 -31.55
CA PHE A 111 48.33 1.96 -32.14
C PHE A 111 49.29 0.95 -31.51
N PRO A 112 48.84 -0.29 -31.21
CA PRO A 112 49.76 -1.36 -30.85
C PRO A 112 50.81 -1.50 -31.96
N ALA A 113 52.10 -1.48 -31.59
CA ALA A 113 53.19 -1.42 -32.57
C ALA A 113 53.14 -2.64 -33.52
N THR A 114 53.35 -2.39 -34.82
CA THR A 114 53.31 -3.32 -35.96
C THR A 114 51.95 -3.78 -36.50
N ASN A 115 50.92 -2.92 -36.56
CA ASN A 115 49.77 -3.24 -37.41
C ASN A 115 49.20 -2.03 -38.20
N ASN A 116 49.84 -1.70 -39.33
CA ASN A 116 49.30 -0.76 -40.34
C ASN A 116 47.86 -1.13 -40.77
N GLN A 117 47.47 -2.40 -40.61
CA GLN A 117 46.11 -2.88 -40.87
C GLN A 117 45.08 -2.28 -39.91
N ILE A 118 45.38 -2.12 -38.62
CA ILE A 118 44.46 -1.52 -37.63
C ILE A 118 44.22 -0.05 -37.97
N LYS A 119 45.29 0.69 -38.30
CA LYS A 119 45.20 2.09 -38.74
C LYS A 119 44.30 2.23 -39.97
N ASN A 120 44.53 1.41 -41.00
CA ASN A 120 43.76 1.45 -42.25
C ASN A 120 42.29 1.04 -42.05
N ASN A 121 42.03 0.01 -41.24
CA ASN A 121 40.66 -0.42 -40.93
C ASN A 121 39.92 0.62 -40.09
N LEU A 122 40.59 1.23 -39.10
CA LEU A 122 40.01 2.33 -38.32
C LEU A 122 39.67 3.54 -39.20
N GLN A 123 40.52 3.88 -40.16
CA GLN A 123 40.24 4.94 -41.12
C GLN A 123 38.97 4.62 -41.92
N THR A 124 38.83 3.39 -42.41
CA THR A 124 37.63 2.93 -43.13
C THR A 124 36.37 3.03 -42.27
N ILE A 125 36.46 2.68 -40.98
CA ILE A 125 35.37 2.77 -40.02
C ILE A 125 34.99 4.23 -39.71
N LEU A 126 35.98 5.13 -39.63
CA LEU A 126 35.75 6.56 -39.45
C LEU A 126 35.09 7.19 -40.68
N GLU A 127 35.51 6.81 -41.89
CA GLU A 127 34.86 7.22 -43.14
C GLU A 127 33.39 6.78 -43.17
N LEU A 128 33.10 5.54 -42.76
CA LEU A 128 31.73 5.04 -42.65
C LEU A 128 30.92 5.81 -41.60
N TYR A 129 31.50 6.06 -40.42
CA TYR A 129 30.84 6.80 -39.34
C TYR A 129 30.47 8.22 -39.76
N ILE A 130 31.40 8.97 -40.35
CA ILE A 130 31.16 10.36 -40.81
C ILE A 130 30.15 10.39 -41.95
N LYS A 131 30.19 9.41 -42.87
CA LYS A 131 29.19 9.30 -43.94
C LYS A 131 27.78 9.08 -43.39
N ASN A 132 27.65 8.24 -42.36
CA ASN A 132 26.35 7.91 -41.77
C ASN A 132 25.84 8.97 -40.78
N GLU A 133 26.71 9.86 -40.29
CA GLU A 133 26.39 10.90 -39.32
C GLU A 133 26.86 12.28 -39.84
N PRO A 134 26.20 12.87 -40.86
CA PRO A 134 26.65 14.11 -41.50
C PRO A 134 26.68 15.33 -40.57
N GLU A 135 25.94 15.29 -39.46
CA GLU A 135 25.90 16.33 -38.42
C GLU A 135 26.91 16.09 -37.29
N ALA A 136 27.81 15.10 -37.40
CA ALA A 136 28.75 14.76 -36.34
C ALA A 136 29.74 15.91 -36.08
N ASN A 137 29.60 16.55 -34.91
CA ASN A 137 30.56 17.55 -34.45
C ASN A 137 31.87 16.91 -33.93
N GLN A 138 32.90 17.74 -33.69
CA GLN A 138 34.19 17.27 -33.18
C GLN A 138 34.08 16.45 -31.89
N GLY A 139 33.18 16.82 -30.97
CA GLY A 139 32.97 16.10 -29.72
C GLY A 139 32.41 14.68 -29.94
N MET A 140 31.47 14.53 -30.87
CA MET A 140 30.89 13.23 -31.24
C MET A 140 31.94 12.30 -31.84
N VAL A 141 32.76 12.83 -32.75
CA VAL A 141 33.87 12.08 -33.38
C VAL A 141 34.93 11.69 -32.34
N LYS A 142 35.34 12.61 -31.45
CA LYS A 142 36.30 12.30 -30.36
C LYS A 142 35.77 11.19 -29.45
N ASN A 143 34.48 11.22 -29.10
CA ASN A 143 33.84 10.17 -28.28
C ASN A 143 33.82 8.82 -29.00
N PHE A 144 33.44 8.81 -30.28
CA PHE A 144 33.46 7.62 -31.12
C PHE A 144 34.86 7.00 -31.19
N VAL A 145 35.86 7.79 -31.59
CA VAL A 145 37.26 7.36 -31.68
C VAL A 145 37.75 6.81 -30.34
N SER A 146 37.48 7.51 -29.24
CA SER A 146 37.91 7.08 -27.90
C SER A 146 37.35 5.70 -27.54
N LYS A 147 36.07 5.44 -27.83
CA LYS A 147 35.45 4.13 -27.58
C LYS A 147 36.08 3.03 -28.43
N ILE A 148 36.24 3.28 -29.73
CA ILE A 148 36.85 2.30 -30.64
C ILE A 148 38.28 1.99 -30.20
N MET A 149 39.08 3.01 -29.87
CA MET A 149 40.46 2.82 -29.41
C MET A 149 40.55 2.05 -28.09
N LEU A 150 39.70 2.37 -27.12
CA LEU A 150 39.64 1.64 -25.85
C LEU A 150 39.30 0.17 -26.06
N TRP A 151 38.31 -0.13 -26.92
CA TRP A 151 37.97 -1.50 -27.26
C TRP A 151 39.10 -2.21 -28.02
N THR A 152 39.73 -1.52 -28.98
CA THR A 152 40.92 -2.01 -29.70
C THR A 152 42.00 -2.43 -28.72
N TYR A 153 42.40 -1.58 -27.78
CA TYR A 153 43.43 -1.90 -26.79
C TYR A 153 43.07 -3.04 -25.85
N ARG A 154 41.78 -3.22 -25.54
CA ARG A 154 41.34 -4.29 -24.62
C ARG A 154 41.24 -5.64 -25.31
N TYR A 155 40.66 -5.68 -26.49
CA TYR A 155 40.19 -6.93 -27.09
C TYR A 155 41.09 -7.43 -28.22
N ILE A 156 41.86 -6.58 -28.90
CA ILE A 156 42.69 -7.03 -30.03
C ILE A 156 43.94 -7.81 -29.58
N PRO A 157 44.70 -7.40 -28.52
CA PRO A 157 45.92 -8.11 -28.16
C PRO A 157 45.73 -9.59 -27.83
N SER A 158 44.56 -9.98 -27.28
CA SER A 158 44.22 -11.39 -27.04
C SER A 158 43.93 -12.15 -28.34
N LEU A 159 43.43 -11.48 -29.37
CA LEU A 159 43.09 -12.09 -30.67
C LEU A 159 44.29 -12.21 -31.62
N GLU A 160 45.35 -11.42 -31.40
CA GLU A 160 46.59 -11.47 -32.19
C GLU A 160 47.57 -12.58 -31.75
N GLN A 161 47.23 -13.35 -30.71
CA GLN A 161 48.03 -14.50 -30.30
C GLN A 161 48.03 -15.56 -31.41
N ASN A 162 49.20 -15.76 -32.02
CA ASN A 162 49.43 -16.59 -33.21
C ASN A 162 48.84 -18.01 -33.07
N ASN A 163 47.65 -18.24 -33.62
CA ASN A 163 47.11 -19.58 -33.82
C ASN A 163 46.78 -19.76 -35.31
N ALA A 164 47.71 -20.37 -36.04
CA ALA A 164 47.64 -20.50 -37.50
C ALA A 164 46.42 -21.32 -37.98
N ASN A 165 45.74 -22.02 -37.08
CA ASN A 165 44.66 -22.96 -37.40
C ASN A 165 43.25 -22.36 -37.26
N TRP A 166 43.09 -21.20 -36.60
CA TRP A 166 41.77 -20.63 -36.29
C TRP A 166 41.70 -19.13 -36.57
N ASN A 167 40.57 -18.67 -37.13
CA ASN A 167 40.19 -17.26 -37.03
C ASN A 167 39.64 -16.98 -35.62
N PRO A 168 39.97 -15.84 -35.00
CA PRO A 168 39.32 -15.42 -33.76
C PRO A 168 37.80 -15.29 -33.95
N LYS A 169 37.03 -15.61 -32.92
CA LYS A 169 35.57 -15.74 -32.98
C LYS A 169 34.92 -14.67 -32.12
N VAL A 170 33.89 -14.00 -32.64
CA VAL A 170 33.14 -12.97 -31.92
C VAL A 170 31.66 -13.31 -31.97
N LEU A 171 31.03 -13.50 -30.82
CA LEU A 171 29.58 -13.66 -30.70
C LEU A 171 28.98 -12.46 -29.98
N TYR A 172 28.04 -11.78 -30.62
CA TYR A 172 27.25 -10.72 -30.02
C TYR A 172 25.79 -11.13 -29.95
N TYR A 173 25.22 -11.20 -28.76
CA TYR A 173 23.82 -11.55 -28.53
C TYR A 173 23.01 -10.37 -27.99
N GLY A 174 21.83 -10.13 -28.57
CA GLY A 174 20.85 -9.17 -28.07
C GLY A 174 20.92 -7.78 -28.72
N ASP A 175 20.39 -6.77 -28.03
CA ASP A 175 20.27 -5.42 -28.57
C ASP A 175 21.63 -4.75 -28.75
N ILE A 176 21.90 -4.23 -29.96
CA ILE A 176 23.17 -3.61 -30.31
C ILE A 176 23.07 -2.09 -30.42
N LYS A 177 24.10 -1.38 -29.94
CA LYS A 177 24.27 0.08 -30.10
C LYS A 177 25.05 0.40 -31.37
N LYS A 178 24.80 1.58 -31.97
CA LYS A 178 25.49 2.05 -33.21
C LYS A 178 27.01 1.86 -33.16
N HIS A 179 27.69 2.38 -32.12
CA HIS A 179 29.15 2.28 -32.01
C HIS A 179 29.66 0.84 -31.93
N SER A 180 28.90 -0.06 -31.30
CA SER A 180 29.25 -1.48 -31.22
C SER A 180 29.19 -2.16 -32.59
N VAL A 181 28.28 -1.73 -33.48
CA VAL A 181 28.23 -2.22 -34.87
C VAL A 181 29.53 -1.89 -35.60
N TYR A 182 29.98 -0.63 -35.53
CA TYR A 182 31.26 -0.22 -36.13
C TYR A 182 32.45 -1.04 -35.60
N PHE A 183 32.44 -1.39 -34.32
CA PHE A 183 33.48 -2.23 -33.73
C PHE A 183 33.41 -3.69 -34.21
N LEU A 184 32.21 -4.26 -34.38
CA LEU A 184 32.08 -5.60 -34.98
C LEU A 184 32.59 -5.62 -36.43
N ILE A 185 32.31 -4.57 -37.21
CA ILE A 185 32.86 -4.41 -38.57
C ILE A 185 34.39 -4.32 -38.52
N LEU A 186 34.96 -3.55 -37.58
CA LEU A 186 36.40 -3.47 -37.39
C LEU A 186 37.03 -4.84 -37.12
N LEU A 187 36.44 -5.63 -36.21
CA LEU A 187 36.92 -6.98 -35.88
C LEU A 187 36.83 -7.92 -37.08
N SER A 188 35.75 -7.87 -37.86
CA SER A 188 35.62 -8.66 -39.10
C SER A 188 36.69 -8.27 -40.13
N GLN A 189 36.97 -6.97 -40.29
CA GLN A 189 38.03 -6.48 -41.17
C GLN A 189 39.44 -6.87 -40.73
N MET A 190 39.60 -7.24 -39.46
CA MET A 190 40.83 -7.81 -38.91
C MET A 190 40.93 -9.33 -39.09
N GLY A 191 39.92 -9.97 -39.67
CA GLY A 191 39.89 -11.42 -39.94
C GLY A 191 39.18 -12.24 -38.87
N CYS A 192 38.43 -11.62 -37.95
CA CYS A 192 37.61 -12.35 -36.99
C CYS A 192 36.34 -12.88 -37.68
N ASP A 193 35.92 -14.09 -37.32
CA ASP A 193 34.57 -14.54 -37.64
C ASP A 193 33.59 -13.94 -36.63
N VAL A 194 32.61 -13.19 -37.11
CA VAL A 194 31.65 -12.44 -36.31
C VAL A 194 30.24 -12.98 -36.51
N LEU A 195 29.55 -13.25 -35.41
CA LEU A 195 28.14 -13.63 -35.40
C LEU A 195 27.36 -12.66 -34.53
N TYR A 196 26.48 -11.89 -35.14
CA TYR A 196 25.51 -11.04 -34.45
C TYR A 196 24.16 -11.75 -34.42
N ILE A 197 23.64 -12.03 -33.23
CA ILE A 197 22.37 -12.73 -33.03
C ILE A 197 21.40 -11.80 -32.30
N ASN A 198 20.24 -11.54 -32.90
CA ASN A 198 19.16 -10.81 -32.23
C ASN A 198 17.80 -11.44 -32.57
N PRO A 199 17.03 -11.93 -31.58
CA PRO A 199 15.79 -12.65 -31.83
C PRO A 199 14.63 -11.77 -32.31
N HIS A 200 14.76 -10.43 -32.30
CA HIS A 200 13.64 -9.54 -32.62
C HIS A 200 13.94 -8.37 -33.54
N SER A 201 15.16 -7.83 -33.57
CA SER A 201 15.43 -6.63 -34.36
C SER A 201 16.88 -6.50 -34.84
N ASP A 202 17.04 -5.96 -36.05
CA ASP A 202 18.33 -5.55 -36.60
C ASP A 202 18.39 -4.07 -37.00
N ALA A 203 17.39 -3.28 -36.61
CA ALA A 203 17.22 -1.91 -37.07
C ALA A 203 18.45 -1.02 -36.79
N THR A 204 19.09 -1.17 -35.62
CA THR A 204 20.30 -0.39 -35.30
C THR A 204 21.48 -0.77 -36.19
N TYR A 205 21.61 -2.03 -36.58
CA TYR A 205 22.66 -2.49 -37.50
C TYR A 205 22.44 -1.92 -38.90
N GLN A 206 21.21 -2.00 -39.42
CA GLN A 206 20.87 -1.49 -40.76
C GLN A 206 21.10 0.01 -40.94
N ARG A 207 21.00 0.79 -39.85
CA ARG A 207 21.35 2.22 -39.88
C ARG A 207 22.84 2.47 -40.09
N VAL A 208 23.70 1.49 -39.80
CA VAL A 208 25.16 1.59 -39.98
C VAL A 208 25.62 0.98 -41.30
N ASP A 209 25.03 -0.15 -41.70
CA ASP A 209 25.29 -0.79 -43.00
C ASP A 209 23.98 -1.19 -43.66
N CYS A 210 23.36 -0.24 -44.37
CA CYS A 210 22.09 -0.44 -45.07
C CYS A 210 22.23 -1.29 -46.35
N SER A 211 23.46 -1.43 -46.85
CA SER A 211 23.77 -2.15 -48.09
C SER A 211 24.23 -3.59 -47.85
N ASP A 212 24.25 -4.07 -46.60
CA ASP A 212 24.79 -5.38 -46.22
C ASP A 212 26.20 -5.63 -46.77
N ARG A 213 27.01 -4.57 -46.83
CA ARG A 213 28.35 -4.61 -47.40
C ARG A 213 29.32 -5.40 -46.52
N PHE A 214 29.13 -5.36 -45.21
CA PHE A 214 30.07 -5.92 -44.23
C PHE A 214 29.59 -7.22 -43.60
N SER A 215 28.32 -7.60 -43.77
CA SER A 215 27.75 -8.79 -43.15
C SER A 215 26.64 -9.40 -43.98
N GLN A 216 26.42 -10.70 -43.84
CA GLN A 216 25.31 -11.41 -44.46
C GLN A 216 24.16 -11.58 -43.47
N ARG A 217 22.93 -11.34 -43.93
CA ARG A 217 21.72 -11.46 -43.12
C ARG A 217 21.06 -12.82 -43.32
N VAL A 218 20.71 -13.47 -42.22
CA VAL A 218 19.84 -14.64 -42.18
C VAL A 218 18.61 -14.26 -41.35
N GLU A 219 17.43 -14.37 -41.95
CA GLU A 219 16.17 -14.05 -41.29
C GLU A 219 15.39 -15.29 -40.91
N GLY A 220 14.92 -15.33 -39.66
CA GLY A 220 13.90 -16.26 -39.22
C GLY A 220 12.49 -15.67 -39.35
N ARG A 221 11.48 -16.55 -39.42
CA ARG A 221 10.07 -16.19 -39.55
C ARG A 221 9.52 -15.45 -38.32
N ILE A 222 9.99 -15.81 -37.13
CA ILE A 222 9.53 -15.26 -35.85
C ILE A 222 10.55 -14.22 -35.37
N LYS A 223 10.05 -13.01 -35.08
CA LYS A 223 10.84 -11.90 -34.53
C LYS A 223 10.18 -11.41 -33.24
N THR A 224 10.63 -11.91 -32.09
CA THR A 224 10.07 -11.55 -30.78
C THR A 224 11.15 -11.47 -29.71
N LYS A 225 10.93 -10.63 -28.72
CA LYS A 225 11.88 -10.44 -27.62
C LYS A 225 11.74 -11.60 -26.64
N LEU A 226 12.83 -12.33 -26.43
CA LEU A 226 12.88 -13.47 -25.52
C LEU A 226 13.14 -12.98 -24.07
N VAL A 227 12.43 -13.57 -23.11
CA VAL A 227 12.51 -13.23 -21.67
C VAL A 227 13.83 -13.69 -21.05
N GLU A 228 14.37 -14.82 -21.53
CA GLU A 228 15.62 -15.39 -21.03
C GLU A 228 16.69 -15.42 -22.14
N CYS A 229 17.93 -15.08 -21.77
CA CYS A 229 19.09 -15.27 -22.64
C CYS A 229 19.49 -16.76 -22.63
N PRO A 230 19.57 -17.45 -23.79
CA PRO A 230 20.01 -18.85 -23.87
C PRO A 230 21.44 -19.06 -23.35
N ILE A 231 22.24 -17.99 -23.35
CA ILE A 231 23.61 -18.00 -22.87
C ILE A 231 23.58 -17.50 -21.42
N LYS A 232 23.76 -18.45 -20.48
CA LYS A 232 24.14 -18.11 -19.10
C LYS A 232 25.52 -17.47 -19.18
N ALA A 233 25.56 -16.14 -19.11
CA ALA A 233 26.82 -15.41 -19.18
C ALA A 233 27.79 -16.02 -18.16
N ALA A 234 28.95 -16.48 -18.63
CA ALA A 234 30.11 -16.51 -17.76
C ALA A 234 30.23 -15.09 -17.18
N ALA A 235 30.27 -14.97 -15.86
CA ALA A 235 30.34 -13.69 -15.18
C ALA A 235 31.38 -12.80 -15.89
N PRO A 236 31.06 -11.55 -16.23
CA PRO A 236 32.02 -10.69 -16.92
C PRO A 236 33.32 -10.67 -16.11
N GLU A 237 34.46 -10.88 -16.77
CA GLU A 237 35.82 -10.71 -16.19
C GLU A 237 36.09 -9.29 -15.65
N LEU A 238 35.07 -8.43 -15.58
CA LEU A 238 35.06 -7.17 -14.84
C LEU A 238 34.88 -7.37 -13.33
N ALA A 239 34.48 -8.56 -12.86
CA ALA A 239 34.60 -8.88 -11.45
C ALA A 239 36.10 -8.93 -11.10
N PRO A 240 36.62 -8.05 -10.23
CA PRO A 240 38.02 -8.13 -9.82
C PRO A 240 38.27 -9.53 -9.26
N LYS A 241 39.17 -10.31 -9.87
CA LYS A 241 39.65 -11.54 -9.24
C LYS A 241 40.16 -11.14 -7.84
N PRO A 242 39.70 -11.78 -6.76
CA PRO A 242 40.02 -11.35 -5.41
C PRO A 242 41.54 -11.36 -5.24
N VAL A 243 42.12 -10.17 -5.03
CA VAL A 243 43.57 -9.97 -4.79
C VAL A 243 43.97 -10.41 -3.37
N ILE A 244 42.99 -10.82 -2.56
CA ILE A 244 43.18 -11.13 -1.15
C ILE A 244 43.66 -12.58 -1.00
N SER A 245 44.89 -12.76 -0.53
CA SER A 245 45.43 -14.07 -0.15
C SER A 245 45.04 -14.41 1.30
N GLY A 246 44.30 -15.51 1.49
CA GLY A 246 43.94 -16.06 2.80
C GLY A 246 42.46 -16.43 2.94
N HIS A 247 42.12 -17.07 4.06
CA HIS A 247 40.73 -17.44 4.39
C HIS A 247 39.92 -16.18 4.79
N SER A 248 38.61 -16.25 4.57
CA SER A 248 37.58 -15.27 4.93
C SER A 248 36.37 -16.00 5.51
N ALA A 249 35.50 -15.30 6.23
CA ALA A 249 34.26 -15.90 6.72
C ALA A 249 33.29 -16.15 5.56
N VAL A 250 32.59 -17.29 5.59
CA VAL A 250 31.57 -17.63 4.60
C VAL A 250 30.21 -17.21 5.15
N ILE A 251 29.61 -16.20 4.54
CA ILE A 251 28.29 -15.69 4.95
C ILE A 251 27.19 -16.49 4.24
N LYS A 252 26.20 -16.98 4.99
CA LYS A 252 25.03 -17.66 4.43
C LYS A 252 23.73 -17.04 4.95
N LEU A 253 22.82 -16.73 4.05
CA LEU A 253 21.47 -16.25 4.40
C LEU A 253 20.63 -17.38 4.98
N LYS A 254 20.17 -17.21 6.21
CA LYS A 254 19.32 -18.16 6.92
C LYS A 254 17.83 -17.86 6.66
N ASN A 255 17.00 -18.91 6.67
CA ASN A 255 15.54 -18.75 6.70
C ASN A 255 15.07 -18.57 8.15
N CYS A 256 14.09 -17.70 8.38
CA CYS A 256 13.40 -17.51 9.66
C CYS A 256 11.90 -17.76 9.50
N THR A 257 11.24 -18.12 10.61
CA THR A 257 9.77 -18.16 10.70
C THR A 257 9.23 -16.88 11.32
N ASN A 258 9.97 -16.30 12.27
CA ASN A 258 9.60 -15.04 12.90
C ASN A 258 10.84 -14.16 13.06
N ILE A 259 11.04 -13.23 12.13
CA ILE A 259 12.22 -12.37 12.11
C ILE A 259 12.38 -11.54 13.40
N TRP A 260 11.28 -11.13 14.02
CA TRP A 260 11.25 -10.32 15.25
C TRP A 260 11.90 -11.05 16.44
N GLN A 261 11.83 -12.39 16.46
CA GLN A 261 12.45 -13.22 17.50
C GLN A 261 13.78 -13.83 17.04
N ASP A 262 13.82 -14.34 15.81
CA ASP A 262 14.97 -15.08 15.29
C ASP A 262 16.22 -14.20 15.15
N ILE A 263 16.05 -12.90 14.85
CA ILE A 263 17.16 -11.94 14.81
C ILE A 263 17.85 -11.80 16.17
N LEU A 264 17.13 -12.07 17.27
CA LEU A 264 17.67 -12.03 18.63
C LEU A 264 18.44 -13.31 18.99
N LEU A 265 18.51 -14.33 18.15
CA LEU A 265 19.28 -15.53 18.47
C LEU A 265 20.80 -15.28 18.29
N PRO A 266 21.65 -15.58 19.29
CA PRO A 266 23.11 -15.52 19.14
C PRO A 266 23.63 -16.44 18.04
N LEU A 267 24.73 -16.07 17.38
CA LEU A 267 25.30 -16.82 16.24
C LEU A 267 25.54 -18.30 16.56
N HIS A 268 26.14 -18.60 17.72
CA HIS A 268 26.48 -19.96 18.14
C HIS A 268 25.26 -20.88 18.35
N LYS A 269 24.06 -20.33 18.49
CA LYS A 269 22.80 -21.10 18.62
C LYS A 269 22.09 -21.34 17.28
N ARG A 270 22.59 -20.75 16.19
CA ARG A 270 21.95 -20.85 14.87
C ARG A 270 22.41 -22.10 14.14
N SER A 271 21.46 -22.81 13.55
CA SER A 271 21.80 -23.95 12.67
C SER A 271 22.63 -23.49 11.47
N GLY A 272 23.68 -24.27 11.15
CA GLY A 272 24.63 -23.96 10.08
C GLY A 272 25.83 -23.11 10.51
N TYR A 273 25.92 -22.68 11.77
CA TYR A 273 27.13 -22.06 12.31
C TYR A 273 28.24 -23.10 12.45
N LEU A 274 29.36 -22.86 11.77
CA LEU A 274 30.58 -23.68 11.89
C LEU A 274 31.73 -22.75 12.28
N GLY A 275 32.67 -23.23 13.11
CA GLY A 275 33.70 -22.40 13.71
C GLY A 275 34.96 -22.19 12.88
N ASN A 276 35.35 -23.11 11.97
CA ASN A 276 36.61 -22.96 11.23
C ASN A 276 36.64 -23.71 9.86
N PRO A 277 36.77 -23.01 8.70
CA PRO A 277 36.59 -21.57 8.56
C PRO A 277 35.14 -21.19 8.92
N PRO A 278 34.90 -20.02 9.54
CA PRO A 278 33.60 -19.76 10.10
C PRO A 278 32.54 -19.57 9.00
N ILE A 279 31.48 -20.38 9.08
CA ILE A 279 30.28 -20.20 8.29
C ILE A 279 29.28 -19.46 9.17
N LEU A 280 28.93 -18.23 8.78
CA LEU A 280 28.08 -17.34 9.56
C LEU A 280 26.65 -17.32 8.98
N PRO A 281 25.67 -17.95 9.65
CA PRO A 281 24.27 -17.85 9.28
C PRO A 281 23.70 -16.50 9.75
N ILE A 282 23.38 -15.63 8.79
CA ILE A 282 22.83 -14.30 9.05
C ILE A 282 21.38 -14.17 8.57
N TYR A 283 20.67 -13.19 9.10
CA TYR A 283 19.36 -12.78 8.63
C TYR A 283 19.48 -11.46 7.88
N PHE A 284 19.01 -11.40 6.63
CA PHE A 284 18.76 -10.15 5.93
C PHE A 284 17.34 -10.17 5.37
N TYR A 285 16.43 -9.53 6.09
CA TYR A 285 15.00 -9.53 5.79
C TYR A 285 14.46 -8.14 5.52
N ARG A 286 13.49 -8.09 4.59
CA ARG A 286 12.67 -6.92 4.25
C ARG A 286 11.26 -7.23 4.77
N HIS A 287 10.84 -6.54 5.83
CA HIS A 287 9.49 -6.64 6.36
C HIS A 287 8.65 -5.51 5.78
N ILE A 288 7.71 -5.87 4.91
CA ILE A 288 6.92 -4.94 4.10
C ILE A 288 5.43 -5.12 4.41
N GLY A 289 4.75 -4.02 4.74
CA GLY A 289 3.30 -4.00 4.98
C GLY A 289 2.85 -4.31 6.42
N LEU A 290 1.54 -4.41 6.61
CA LEU A 290 0.82 -4.68 7.85
C LEU A 290 -0.14 -5.86 7.70
N GLN A 291 -0.29 -6.65 8.77
CA GLN A 291 -1.19 -7.79 8.77
C GLN A 291 -2.67 -7.37 8.75
N ASP A 292 -3.00 -6.28 9.45
CA ASP A 292 -4.35 -5.74 9.60
C ASP A 292 -4.26 -4.20 9.72
N THR A 293 -5.29 -3.49 9.24
CA THR A 293 -5.41 -2.03 9.25
C THR A 293 -6.22 -1.51 10.44
N SER A 294 -6.72 -2.39 11.31
CA SER A 294 -7.35 -1.99 12.57
C SER A 294 -6.37 -1.22 13.46
N SER A 295 -6.87 -0.22 14.20
CA SER A 295 -6.03 0.60 15.09
C SER A 295 -5.28 -0.25 16.12
N VAL A 296 -5.93 -1.30 16.64
CA VAL A 296 -5.34 -2.28 17.57
C VAL A 296 -4.15 -2.99 16.93
N ALA A 297 -4.29 -3.51 15.72
CA ALA A 297 -3.21 -4.22 15.03
C ALA A 297 -2.04 -3.31 14.66
N ILE A 298 -2.33 -2.07 14.23
CA ILE A 298 -1.32 -1.05 13.95
C ILE A 298 -0.51 -0.75 15.21
N ASP A 299 -1.17 -0.53 16.35
CA ASP A 299 -0.50 -0.24 17.61
C ASP A 299 0.32 -1.43 18.12
N GLU A 300 -0.14 -2.67 17.92
CA GLU A 300 0.63 -3.89 18.23
C GLU A 300 1.90 -4.02 17.37
N TYR A 301 1.80 -3.72 16.08
CA TYR A 301 2.94 -3.69 15.18
C TYR A 301 3.99 -2.67 15.62
N TYR A 302 3.57 -1.45 15.95
CA TYR A 302 4.47 -0.42 16.46
C TYR A 302 5.07 -0.76 17.83
N ASN A 303 4.30 -1.40 18.72
CA ASN A 303 4.84 -1.91 19.98
C ASN A 303 5.90 -2.98 19.75
N THR A 304 5.71 -3.87 18.77
CA THR A 304 6.71 -4.87 18.38
C THR A 304 8.02 -4.22 17.93
N LEU A 305 7.95 -3.16 17.12
CA LEU A 305 9.12 -2.38 16.69
C LEU A 305 9.83 -1.69 17.85
N TYR A 306 9.07 -1.04 18.74
CA TYR A 306 9.60 -0.39 19.93
C TYR A 306 10.35 -1.39 20.83
N HIS A 307 9.73 -2.53 21.13
CA HIS A 307 10.31 -3.59 21.96
C HIS A 307 11.54 -4.22 21.32
N LEU A 308 11.53 -4.43 19.99
CA LEU A 308 12.70 -4.92 19.27
C LEU A 308 13.88 -3.95 19.42
N ALA A 309 13.70 -2.68 19.08
CA ALA A 309 14.77 -1.68 19.15
C ALA A 309 15.32 -1.54 20.57
N LYS A 310 14.44 -1.46 21.58
CA LYS A 310 14.83 -1.42 22.99
C LYS A 310 15.65 -2.65 23.40
N THR A 311 15.25 -3.84 22.95
CA THR A 311 15.98 -5.09 23.21
C THR A 311 17.34 -5.10 22.55
N LEU A 312 17.45 -4.62 21.30
CA LEU A 312 18.71 -4.54 20.56
C LEU A 312 19.68 -3.52 21.16
N THR A 313 19.20 -2.37 21.62
CA THR A 313 20.02 -1.36 22.29
C THR A 313 20.63 -1.85 23.61
N ASN A 314 19.90 -2.69 24.36
CA ASN A 314 20.34 -3.18 25.67
C ASN A 314 21.23 -4.43 25.62
N ARG A 315 21.56 -4.93 24.41
CA ARG A 315 22.40 -6.12 24.24
C ARG A 315 23.88 -5.76 24.11
N ALA A 316 24.74 -6.73 24.45
CA ALA A 316 26.18 -6.60 24.32
C ALA A 316 26.70 -6.66 22.87
N CYS A 317 25.86 -7.04 21.90
CA CYS A 317 26.21 -7.06 20.48
C CYS A 317 26.11 -5.65 19.87
N GLY A 318 27.00 -5.31 18.93
CA GLY A 318 26.94 -4.02 18.24
C GLY A 318 25.63 -3.82 17.50
N PHE A 319 25.04 -2.63 17.62
CA PHE A 319 23.74 -2.29 17.05
C PHE A 319 23.78 -0.92 16.39
N VAL A 320 23.23 -0.84 15.17
CA VAL A 320 23.01 0.41 14.44
C VAL A 320 21.54 0.49 14.07
N HIS A 321 20.92 1.61 14.44
CA HIS A 321 19.55 1.96 14.08
C HIS A 321 19.59 3.11 13.06
N LEU A 322 19.06 2.87 11.87
CA LEU A 322 18.96 3.83 10.78
C LEU A 322 17.49 4.20 10.57
N ILE A 323 17.20 5.50 10.60
CA ILE A 323 15.85 6.03 10.38
C ILE A 323 15.91 6.94 9.15
N ASP A 324 15.03 6.66 8.18
CA ASP A 324 14.97 7.32 6.88
C ASP A 324 16.32 7.31 6.14
N GLN A 325 16.96 8.45 5.89
CA GLN A 325 18.13 8.53 5.02
C GLN A 325 19.44 8.47 5.79
N VAL A 326 20.40 7.73 5.26
CA VAL A 326 21.74 7.64 5.82
C VAL A 326 22.48 8.97 5.56
N PRO A 327 22.98 9.66 6.60
CA PRO A 327 23.66 10.93 6.45
C PRO A 327 24.90 10.79 5.56
N MET A 328 25.19 11.84 4.77
CA MET A 328 26.37 11.82 3.88
C MET A 328 27.65 11.76 4.72
N PRO A 329 28.66 10.97 4.30
CA PRO A 329 29.96 10.98 4.97
C PRO A 329 30.61 12.36 4.90
N ASN A 330 31.41 12.69 5.91
CA ASN A 330 32.12 13.97 5.98
C ASN A 330 33.08 14.14 4.78
N ASN A 331 33.00 15.28 4.09
CA ASN A 331 33.87 15.61 2.95
C ASN A 331 35.36 15.54 3.31
N THR A 332 35.74 15.92 4.52
CA THR A 332 37.14 15.84 4.99
C THR A 332 37.68 14.41 5.04
N ASP A 333 36.84 13.43 5.40
CA ASP A 333 37.25 12.02 5.39
C ASP A 333 37.32 11.47 3.96
N ILE A 334 36.38 11.87 3.10
CA ILE A 334 36.40 11.52 1.68
C ILE A 334 37.69 12.02 1.02
N ASP A 335 38.11 13.24 1.31
CA ASP A 335 39.33 13.82 0.75
C ASP A 335 40.59 13.10 1.28
N ARG A 336 40.61 12.71 2.56
CA ARG A 336 41.67 11.84 3.11
C ARG A 336 41.76 10.49 2.37
N TYR A 337 40.63 9.86 2.06
CA TYR A 337 40.61 8.60 1.31
C TYR A 337 41.14 8.79 -0.12
N LYS A 338 40.79 9.90 -0.80
CA LYS A 338 41.31 10.23 -2.13
C LYS A 338 42.84 10.39 -2.11
N VAL A 339 43.39 11.09 -1.12
CA VAL A 339 44.84 11.25 -0.98
C VAL A 339 45.55 9.89 -0.83
N LYS A 340 45.04 9.01 0.04
CA LYS A 340 45.60 7.65 0.20
C LYS A 340 45.50 6.81 -1.08
N LEU A 341 44.42 6.97 -1.84
CA LEU A 341 44.23 6.28 -3.12
C LEU A 341 45.19 6.77 -4.21
N GLN A 342 45.58 8.05 -4.18
CA GLN A 342 46.57 8.61 -5.11
C GLN A 342 47.99 8.09 -4.86
N GLN A 343 48.30 7.72 -3.61
CA GLN A 343 49.61 7.18 -3.21
C GLN A 343 49.81 5.70 -3.57
N THR A 344 48.75 5.01 -4.00
CA THR A 344 48.81 3.59 -4.39
C THR A 344 49.18 3.46 -5.88
N ASN A 345 50.41 3.02 -6.17
CA ASN A 345 50.90 2.75 -7.53
C ASN A 345 50.43 1.38 -8.04
N GLY A 346 49.90 1.32 -9.27
CA GLY A 346 49.59 0.07 -9.94
C GLY A 346 48.72 0.24 -11.19
N GLN A 347 48.89 -0.65 -12.17
CA GLN A 347 48.03 -0.80 -13.36
C GLN A 347 46.70 -1.52 -13.04
N ASP A 348 46.40 -1.77 -11.76
CA ASP A 348 45.24 -2.52 -11.27
C ASP A 348 43.91 -1.74 -11.37
N LEU A 349 42.80 -2.49 -11.46
CA LEU A 349 41.44 -1.95 -11.43
C LEU A 349 41.17 -1.09 -10.17
N LEU A 350 40.37 -0.02 -10.30
CA LEU A 350 40.09 0.97 -9.23
C LEU A 350 39.73 0.33 -7.88
N ILE A 351 38.88 -0.69 -7.89
CA ILE A 351 38.42 -1.40 -6.69
C ILE A 351 39.59 -2.09 -5.98
N ASN A 352 40.52 -2.71 -6.72
CA ASN A 352 41.69 -3.37 -6.15
C ASN A 352 42.63 -2.35 -5.50
N ARG A 353 42.81 -1.18 -6.13
CA ARG A 353 43.56 -0.08 -5.53
C ARG A 353 42.93 0.41 -4.23
N MET A 354 41.61 0.55 -4.17
CA MET A 354 40.90 0.93 -2.94
C MET A 354 41.09 -0.10 -1.81
N VAL A 355 41.08 -1.39 -2.14
CA VAL A 355 41.35 -2.48 -1.17
C VAL A 355 42.80 -2.47 -0.68
N GLN A 356 43.76 -2.10 -1.52
CA GLN A 356 45.19 -1.98 -1.19
C GLN A 356 45.53 -0.69 -0.44
N ALA A 357 44.77 0.38 -0.63
CA ALA A 357 45.02 1.72 -0.06
C ALA A 357 44.79 1.84 1.46
N ASN A 358 44.38 0.76 2.14
CA ASN A 358 44.08 0.73 3.59
C ASN A 358 43.14 1.87 4.04
N ILE A 359 42.07 2.07 3.27
CA ILE A 359 40.98 3.03 3.55
C ILE A 359 39.72 2.39 4.13
N LEU A 360 39.62 1.05 4.08
CA LEU A 360 38.60 0.28 4.77
C LEU A 360 39.00 0.05 6.25
N PRO A 361 38.03 -0.25 7.14
CA PRO A 361 38.33 -0.56 8.54
C PRO A 361 39.31 -1.72 8.67
N THR A 362 40.22 -1.61 9.63
CA THR A 362 41.18 -2.64 9.99
C THR A 362 41.06 -3.01 11.46
N THR A 363 41.17 -4.29 11.75
CA THR A 363 41.11 -4.88 13.09
C THR A 363 42.34 -5.75 13.34
N ASN A 364 42.52 -6.22 14.57
CA ASN A 364 43.59 -7.17 14.90
C ASN A 364 43.33 -8.58 14.34
N ASN A 365 42.14 -8.85 13.79
CA ASN A 365 41.76 -10.14 13.23
C ASN A 365 41.89 -10.14 11.71
N LYS A 366 42.86 -10.90 11.20
CA LYS A 366 43.13 -11.04 9.76
C LYS A 366 41.93 -11.60 8.99
N LEU A 367 41.17 -12.52 9.57
CA LEU A 367 39.99 -13.13 8.94
C LEU A 367 38.87 -12.10 8.73
N LEU A 368 38.60 -11.28 9.75
CA LEU A 368 37.62 -10.20 9.66
C LEU A 368 38.06 -9.14 8.64
N ASN A 369 39.34 -8.76 8.64
CA ASN A 369 39.89 -7.82 7.65
C ASN A 369 39.74 -8.34 6.21
N ASN A 370 39.99 -9.63 5.98
CA ASN A 370 39.78 -10.26 4.67
C ASN A 370 38.30 -10.25 4.28
N THR A 371 37.40 -10.54 5.24
CA THR A 371 35.94 -10.52 5.04
C THR A 371 35.45 -9.13 4.67
N ILE A 372 35.90 -8.08 5.37
CA ILE A 372 35.60 -6.66 5.09
C ILE A 372 35.98 -6.28 3.66
N LYS A 373 37.19 -6.69 3.23
CA LYS A 373 37.72 -6.40 1.89
C LYS A 373 36.97 -7.16 0.80
N MET A 374 36.69 -8.45 1.00
CA MET A 374 35.90 -9.24 0.05
C MET A 374 34.47 -8.73 -0.08
N ALA A 375 33.80 -8.44 1.04
CA ALA A 375 32.44 -7.90 1.04
C ALA A 375 32.36 -6.59 0.25
N PHE A 376 33.39 -5.74 0.32
CA PHE A 376 33.47 -4.51 -0.46
C PHE A 376 33.59 -4.81 -1.96
N GLN A 377 34.50 -5.72 -2.34
CA GLN A 377 34.66 -6.12 -3.75
C GLN A 377 33.37 -6.70 -4.33
N GLU A 378 32.70 -7.58 -3.60
CA GLU A 378 31.44 -8.21 -4.02
C GLU A 378 30.31 -7.18 -4.14
N THR A 379 30.19 -6.25 -3.20
CA THR A 379 29.17 -5.18 -3.24
C THR A 379 29.42 -4.24 -4.42
N MET A 380 30.67 -3.90 -4.69
CA MET A 380 31.03 -3.08 -5.85
C MET A 380 30.80 -3.82 -7.17
N ALA A 381 31.05 -5.14 -7.22
CA ALA A 381 30.73 -5.96 -8.38
C ALA A 381 29.23 -6.01 -8.64
N LEU A 382 28.41 -6.13 -7.58
CA LEU A 382 26.95 -6.04 -7.69
C LEU A 382 26.54 -4.69 -8.30
N PHE A 383 27.04 -3.57 -7.77
CA PHE A 383 26.75 -2.23 -8.28
C PHE A 383 27.15 -2.06 -9.76
N ILE A 384 28.31 -2.58 -10.16
CA ILE A 384 28.78 -2.51 -11.55
C ILE A 384 27.86 -3.30 -12.48
N ASN A 385 27.47 -4.50 -12.08
CA ASN A 385 26.67 -5.40 -12.93
C ASN A 385 25.25 -4.87 -13.18
N GLN A 386 24.73 -4.02 -12.30
CA GLN A 386 23.41 -3.40 -12.45
C GLN A 386 23.39 -2.12 -13.29
N GLY A 387 24.53 -1.44 -13.44
CA GLY A 387 24.60 -0.10 -14.04
C GLY A 387 24.76 -0.08 -15.56
N SER A 388 23.72 0.33 -16.29
CA SER A 388 23.76 0.58 -17.75
C SER A 388 24.68 1.73 -18.18
N ASN A 389 25.22 2.52 -17.24
CA ASN A 389 25.93 3.78 -17.50
C ASN A 389 27.04 4.07 -16.47
N ASN A 390 27.96 3.12 -16.27
CA ASN A 390 29.09 3.23 -15.34
C ASN A 390 30.17 4.18 -15.86
N HIS A 391 29.90 5.48 -15.86
CA HIS A 391 30.97 6.47 -15.96
C HIS A 391 31.94 6.28 -14.79
N PRO A 392 33.27 6.27 -15.01
CA PRO A 392 34.25 5.98 -13.97
C PRO A 392 34.16 6.90 -12.75
N ALA A 393 33.83 8.18 -12.96
CA ALA A 393 33.62 9.14 -11.89
C ALA A 393 32.44 8.77 -10.98
N LYS A 394 31.34 8.21 -11.52
CA LYS A 394 30.20 7.76 -10.72
C LYS A 394 30.56 6.56 -9.84
N LEU A 395 31.35 5.63 -10.40
CA LEU A 395 31.86 4.46 -9.67
C LEU A 395 32.77 4.87 -8.52
N GLU A 396 33.72 5.78 -8.78
CA GLU A 396 34.63 6.31 -7.75
C GLU A 396 33.88 7.04 -6.64
N ASN A 397 32.95 7.93 -7.00
CA ASN A 397 32.14 8.67 -6.04
C ASN A 397 31.28 7.74 -5.17
N PHE A 398 30.65 6.73 -5.76
CA PHE A 398 29.88 5.76 -5.00
C PHE A 398 30.77 4.91 -4.09
N ALA A 399 31.91 4.44 -4.57
CA ALA A 399 32.85 3.65 -3.78
C ALA A 399 33.37 4.43 -2.55
N LEU A 400 33.77 5.70 -2.75
CA LEU A 400 34.20 6.58 -1.65
C LEU A 400 33.06 6.85 -0.66
N LYS A 401 31.83 7.05 -1.16
CA LYS A 401 30.65 7.22 -0.33
C LYS A 401 30.38 5.97 0.53
N LEU A 402 30.45 4.79 -0.08
CA LEU A 402 30.27 3.51 0.60
C LEU A 402 31.36 3.32 1.67
N ILE A 403 32.63 3.56 1.35
CA ILE A 403 33.74 3.49 2.32
C ILE A 403 33.54 4.48 3.48
N GLY A 404 33.05 5.69 3.20
CA GLY A 404 32.70 6.66 4.22
C GLY A 404 31.65 6.14 5.19
N TRP A 405 30.56 5.59 4.68
CA TRP A 405 29.51 4.96 5.51
C TRP A 405 30.02 3.76 6.29
N ILE A 406 30.81 2.89 5.66
CA ILE A 406 31.42 1.74 6.32
C ILE A 406 32.22 2.19 7.53
N ASN A 407 33.15 3.15 7.37
CA ASN A 407 33.97 3.64 8.48
C ASN A 407 33.15 4.33 9.57
N MET A 408 32.06 5.03 9.20
CA MET A 408 31.18 5.73 10.14
C MET A 408 30.47 4.76 11.09
N TYR A 409 29.98 3.63 10.59
CA TYR A 409 29.19 2.67 11.38
C TYR A 409 30.00 1.49 11.92
N PHE A 410 31.20 1.23 11.38
CA PHE A 410 31.97 0.03 11.73
C PHE A 410 32.22 -0.12 13.23
N LYS A 411 32.60 0.97 13.92
CA LYS A 411 32.89 0.95 15.36
C LYS A 411 31.66 0.61 16.22
N ALA A 412 30.46 1.02 15.78
CA ALA A 412 29.22 0.71 16.47
C ALA A 412 28.79 -0.75 16.27
N LEU A 413 29.13 -1.34 15.11
CA LEU A 413 28.83 -2.74 14.79
C LEU A 413 29.84 -3.71 15.41
N TYR A 414 31.14 -3.42 15.31
CA TYR A 414 32.21 -4.31 15.76
C TYR A 414 32.95 -3.73 16.97
N THR A 415 32.46 -4.09 18.16
CA THR A 415 33.10 -3.76 19.45
C THR A 415 34.21 -4.75 19.82
N SER A 416 34.11 -6.00 19.34
CA SER A 416 35.17 -7.02 19.43
C SER A 416 35.66 -7.42 18.04
N SER A 417 36.92 -7.83 17.94
CA SER A 417 37.55 -8.27 16.68
C SER A 417 37.23 -9.74 16.34
N THR A 418 36.13 -10.29 16.85
CA THR A 418 35.77 -11.72 16.69
C THR A 418 34.33 -11.91 16.23
N PHE A 419 34.03 -13.05 15.59
CA PHE A 419 32.68 -13.44 15.14
C PHE A 419 31.86 -14.15 16.23
N GLN A 420 32.01 -13.75 17.49
CA GLN A 420 31.29 -14.36 18.61
C GLN A 420 29.79 -14.01 18.61
N ASP A 421 29.46 -12.80 18.18
CA ASP A 421 28.10 -12.31 17.99
C ASP A 421 27.92 -11.70 16.60
N SER A 422 26.68 -11.71 16.10
CA SER A 422 26.33 -10.98 14.88
C SER A 422 25.89 -9.57 15.25
N PRO A 423 26.56 -8.52 14.74
CA PRO A 423 26.07 -7.16 14.87
C PRO A 423 24.71 -6.99 14.18
N LYS A 424 23.96 -5.97 14.59
CA LYS A 424 22.56 -5.78 14.19
C LYS A 424 22.38 -4.45 13.50
N VAL A 425 21.67 -4.45 12.38
CA VAL A 425 21.26 -3.25 11.66
C VAL A 425 19.74 -3.27 11.53
N LEU A 426 19.07 -2.30 12.16
CA LEU A 426 17.66 -2.02 11.93
C LEU A 426 17.56 -0.78 11.05
N TYR A 427 16.93 -0.90 9.89
CA TYR A 427 16.65 0.20 9.00
C TYR A 427 15.14 0.39 8.92
N TYR A 428 14.66 1.55 9.35
CA TYR A 428 13.26 1.92 9.33
C TYR A 428 13.06 3.17 8.46
N GLY A 429 12.19 3.10 7.45
CA GLY A 429 11.87 4.29 6.66
C GLY A 429 12.15 4.17 5.17
N ASN A 430 12.18 5.34 4.53
CA ASN A 430 12.45 5.44 3.10
C ASN A 430 13.90 5.09 2.80
N ILE A 431 14.11 4.24 1.79
CA ILE A 431 15.43 3.79 1.37
C ILE A 431 15.75 4.23 -0.04
N LYS A 432 17.04 4.46 -0.33
CA LYS A 432 17.59 4.78 -1.64
C LYS A 432 18.49 3.65 -2.13
N GLN A 433 18.70 3.62 -3.43
CA GLN A 433 19.52 2.60 -4.11
C GLN A 433 20.91 2.40 -3.47
N HIS A 434 21.64 3.48 -3.17
CA HIS A 434 22.97 3.39 -2.53
C HIS A 434 22.94 2.79 -1.11
N GLU A 435 21.85 3.00 -0.37
CA GLU A 435 21.68 2.51 1.00
C GLU A 435 21.39 1.01 1.01
N VAL A 436 20.69 0.48 0.01
CA VAL A 436 20.54 -0.96 -0.18
C VAL A 436 21.90 -1.65 -0.34
N TYR A 437 22.81 -1.09 -1.15
CA TYR A 437 24.17 -1.62 -1.27
C TYR A 437 24.95 -1.57 0.05
N LEU A 438 24.75 -0.54 0.88
CA LEU A 438 25.33 -0.48 2.22
C LEU A 438 24.79 -1.58 3.13
N LEU A 439 23.48 -1.85 3.09
CA LEU A 439 22.85 -2.93 3.84
C LEU A 439 23.34 -4.32 3.38
N ILE A 440 23.47 -4.54 2.07
CA ILE A 440 24.07 -5.74 1.49
C ILE A 440 25.52 -5.90 1.96
N TYR A 441 26.30 -4.82 1.97
CA TYR A 441 27.65 -4.86 2.51
C TYR A 441 27.68 -5.28 3.99
N PHE A 442 26.81 -4.71 4.84
CA PHE A 442 26.74 -5.09 6.25
C PHE A 442 26.38 -6.57 6.44
N SER A 443 25.45 -7.10 5.64
CA SER A 443 25.13 -8.52 5.66
C SER A 443 26.37 -9.38 5.32
N LYS A 444 27.15 -8.99 4.29
CA LYS A 444 28.34 -9.70 3.82
C LYS A 444 29.54 -9.66 4.77
N ILE A 445 29.52 -8.79 5.77
CA ILE A 445 30.53 -8.82 6.85
C ILE A 445 30.07 -9.61 8.08
N GLY A 446 28.82 -10.12 8.12
CA GLY A 446 28.30 -10.94 9.22
C GLY A 446 27.24 -10.26 10.09
N CYS A 447 26.73 -9.09 9.70
CA CYS A 447 25.64 -8.44 10.42
C CYS A 447 24.28 -9.06 10.05
N ASP A 448 23.35 -9.10 11.01
CA ASP A 448 21.94 -9.27 10.69
C ASP A 448 21.34 -7.92 10.34
N VAL A 449 20.52 -7.89 9.30
CA VAL A 449 19.90 -6.70 8.76
C VAL A 449 18.39 -6.89 8.68
N LEU A 450 17.64 -5.96 9.25
CA LEU A 450 16.19 -5.89 9.11
C LEU A 450 15.82 -4.53 8.51
N TYR A 451 15.29 -4.56 7.29
CA TYR A 451 14.63 -3.41 6.67
C TYR A 451 13.14 -3.47 6.95
N VAL A 452 12.55 -2.36 7.40
CA VAL A 452 11.13 -2.28 7.76
C VAL A 452 10.48 -1.09 7.06
N ASN A 453 9.37 -1.36 6.37
CA ASN A 453 8.49 -0.33 5.82
C ASN A 453 7.05 -0.86 5.72
N THR A 454 6.03 -0.02 5.89
CA THR A 454 4.62 -0.39 5.75
C THR A 454 4.08 -0.18 4.34
N GLU A 455 4.84 0.53 3.48
CA GLU A 455 4.46 0.82 2.09
C GLU A 455 5.08 -0.19 1.12
N HIS A 456 4.24 -0.90 0.36
CA HIS A 456 4.72 -1.95 -0.55
C HIS A 456 5.62 -1.43 -1.67
N GLN A 457 5.36 -0.20 -2.18
CA GLN A 457 6.14 0.36 -3.28
C GLN A 457 7.61 0.65 -2.89
N LYS A 458 7.92 0.73 -1.60
CA LYS A 458 9.30 0.99 -1.13
C LYS A 458 10.20 -0.22 -1.33
N ASP A 459 9.62 -1.39 -1.58
CA ASP A 459 10.34 -2.61 -1.88
C ASP A 459 10.89 -2.68 -3.31
N ASP A 460 10.38 -1.86 -4.23
CA ASP A 460 10.74 -1.91 -5.66
C ASP A 460 12.25 -1.70 -5.89
N ILE A 461 12.90 -0.88 -5.06
CA ILE A 461 14.35 -0.65 -5.11
C ILE A 461 15.13 -1.94 -4.80
N PHE A 462 14.62 -2.78 -3.89
CA PHE A 462 15.23 -4.08 -3.61
C PHE A 462 14.96 -5.07 -4.75
N LYS A 463 13.78 -5.06 -5.35
CA LYS A 463 13.45 -5.90 -6.52
C LYS A 463 14.34 -5.57 -7.72
N GLU A 464 14.68 -4.29 -7.92
CA GLU A 464 15.65 -3.87 -8.94
C GLU A 464 17.07 -4.38 -8.62
N ILE A 465 17.49 -4.36 -7.35
CA ILE A 465 18.87 -4.66 -6.93
C ILE A 465 19.14 -6.15 -6.74
N ASP A 466 18.16 -6.90 -6.26
CA ASP A 466 18.25 -8.31 -5.91
C ASP A 466 17.00 -9.07 -6.39
N PRO A 467 16.71 -9.10 -7.71
CA PRO A 467 15.51 -9.72 -8.26
C PRO A 467 15.42 -11.23 -8.01
N ALA A 468 16.56 -11.88 -7.76
CA ALA A 468 16.65 -13.32 -7.49
C ALA A 468 16.74 -13.65 -5.99
N GLU A 469 16.56 -12.67 -5.10
CA GLU A 469 16.60 -12.83 -3.64
C GLU A 469 17.86 -13.57 -3.14
N GLN A 470 19.01 -13.28 -3.77
CA GLN A 470 20.30 -13.86 -3.44
C GLN A 470 20.96 -13.18 -2.24
N HIS A 471 20.55 -11.96 -1.92
CA HIS A 471 21.11 -11.12 -0.87
C HIS A 471 20.11 -10.79 0.23
N THR A 472 18.82 -10.83 -0.06
CA THR A 472 17.72 -10.45 0.83
C THR A 472 16.56 -11.43 0.76
N LYS A 473 15.70 -11.45 1.79
CA LYS A 473 14.44 -12.20 1.78
C LYS A 473 13.27 -11.31 2.13
N LEU A 474 12.13 -11.53 1.49
CA LEU A 474 10.90 -10.77 1.70
C LEU A 474 9.97 -11.44 2.72
N ILE A 475 9.46 -10.65 3.66
CA ILE A 475 8.24 -10.92 4.41
C ILE A 475 7.26 -9.82 4.02
N GLU A 476 6.32 -10.15 3.14
CA GLU A 476 5.27 -9.25 2.68
C GLU A 476 3.96 -9.56 3.42
N GLN A 477 3.35 -8.52 3.97
CA GLN A 477 2.05 -8.58 4.63
C GLN A 477 0.95 -8.13 3.65
N PRO A 478 -0.33 -8.50 3.88
CA PRO A 478 -1.40 -8.23 2.92
C PRO A 478 -1.71 -6.74 2.71
N ASN A 479 -1.53 -5.89 3.72
CA ASN A 479 -1.98 -4.50 3.67
C ASN A 479 -0.82 -3.51 3.59
N SER A 480 -0.92 -2.54 2.69
CA SER A 480 -0.01 -1.41 2.60
C SER A 480 -0.61 -0.21 3.34
N ALA A 481 0.20 0.50 4.14
CA ALA A 481 -0.22 1.70 4.86
C ALA A 481 0.87 2.77 4.86
N ILE A 482 0.47 4.04 5.02
CA ILE A 482 1.40 5.17 5.15
C ILE A 482 2.30 4.93 6.36
N LEU A 483 3.60 5.09 6.18
CA LEU A 483 4.56 4.86 7.25
C LEU A 483 4.49 5.96 8.31
N GLU A 484 4.13 5.60 9.53
CA GLU A 484 4.19 6.53 10.67
C GLU A 484 5.63 6.68 11.22
N PRO A 485 5.93 7.72 12.01
CA PRO A 485 7.22 7.87 12.66
C PRO A 485 7.58 6.67 13.55
N PHE A 486 8.87 6.37 13.66
CA PHE A 486 9.34 5.27 14.52
C PHE A 486 8.88 5.49 15.98
N PRO A 487 8.34 4.45 16.66
CA PRO A 487 7.76 4.59 17.98
C PRO A 487 8.83 4.86 19.05
N LEU A 488 8.67 5.97 19.78
CA LEU A 488 9.55 6.34 20.90
C LEU A 488 9.04 5.82 22.26
N VAL A 489 7.75 5.50 22.34
CA VAL A 489 7.06 4.97 23.53
C VAL A 489 6.09 3.86 23.11
N GLU A 490 5.73 3.01 24.06
CA GLU A 490 4.72 1.97 23.87
C GLU A 490 3.32 2.59 23.75
N ARG A 491 2.55 2.14 22.76
CA ARG A 491 1.17 2.56 22.48
C ARG A 491 0.17 1.74 23.28
N ALA A 492 -0.93 2.37 23.68
CA ALA A 492 -1.98 1.72 24.46
C ALA A 492 -2.86 0.84 23.57
N VAL A 493 -2.78 -0.49 23.74
CA VAL A 493 -3.59 -1.45 22.98
C VAL A 493 -4.73 -1.98 23.84
N ARG A 494 -5.98 -1.70 23.46
CA ARG A 494 -7.18 -2.29 24.09
C ARG A 494 -7.63 -3.52 23.31
N LYS A 495 -7.22 -4.71 23.76
CA LYS A 495 -7.62 -5.97 23.12
C LYS A 495 -9.01 -6.40 23.56
N ALA A 496 -9.82 -6.87 22.61
CA ALA A 496 -11.04 -7.60 22.93
C ALA A 496 -10.69 -8.98 23.52
N THR A 497 -11.45 -9.42 24.52
CA THR A 497 -11.27 -10.75 25.12
C THR A 497 -11.95 -11.81 24.26
N VAL A 498 -11.52 -13.07 24.39
CA VAL A 498 -12.17 -14.20 23.72
C VAL A 498 -13.67 -14.26 24.05
N ALA A 499 -14.03 -14.00 25.32
CA ALA A 499 -15.41 -13.95 25.75
C ALA A 499 -16.20 -12.80 25.09
N TYR A 500 -15.57 -11.62 24.91
CA TYR A 500 -16.21 -10.50 24.21
C TYR A 500 -16.46 -10.83 22.73
N ASN A 501 -15.47 -11.40 22.05
CA ASN A 501 -15.60 -11.79 20.65
C ASN A 501 -16.67 -12.89 20.46
N ALA A 502 -16.67 -13.91 21.33
CA ALA A 502 -17.68 -14.96 21.30
C ALA A 502 -19.09 -14.41 21.57
N ALA A 503 -19.25 -13.47 22.50
CA ALA A 503 -20.52 -12.81 22.76
C ALA A 503 -21.01 -12.00 21.55
N GLN A 504 -20.12 -11.32 20.82
CA GLN A 504 -20.47 -10.61 19.59
C GLN A 504 -20.88 -11.55 18.46
N GLU A 505 -20.15 -12.65 18.27
CA GLU A 505 -20.45 -13.65 17.24
C GLU A 505 -21.81 -14.33 17.49
N ILE A 506 -22.08 -14.74 18.74
CA ILE A 506 -23.38 -15.27 19.15
C ILE A 506 -24.49 -14.23 18.93
N GLN A 507 -24.23 -12.96 19.27
CA GLN A 507 -25.21 -11.89 19.06
C GLN A 507 -25.54 -11.69 17.57
N GLN A 508 -24.54 -11.70 16.68
CA GLN A 508 -24.76 -11.55 15.24
C GLN A 508 -25.59 -12.70 14.65
N MET A 509 -25.45 -13.91 15.20
CA MET A 509 -26.24 -15.08 14.77
C MET A 509 -27.70 -15.04 15.26
N ILE A 510 -27.97 -14.45 16.42
CA ILE A 510 -29.32 -14.45 17.04
C ILE A 510 -30.19 -13.29 16.55
N TYR A 511 -29.62 -12.11 16.30
CA TYR A 511 -30.36 -10.86 16.09
C TYR A 511 -30.37 -10.38 14.63
N SER A 512 -30.43 -11.29 13.66
CA SER A 512 -30.60 -10.92 12.24
C SER A 512 -32.00 -10.35 11.98
N GLU A 513 -32.10 -9.35 11.09
CA GLU A 513 -33.33 -8.58 10.83
C GLU A 513 -34.56 -9.45 10.51
N ASP A 514 -34.35 -10.65 9.94
CA ASP A 514 -35.40 -11.59 9.55
C ASP A 514 -36.01 -12.40 10.72
N THR A 515 -35.44 -12.33 11.93
CA THR A 515 -35.84 -13.23 13.05
C THR A 515 -36.94 -12.65 13.95
N GLY A 516 -37.31 -11.38 13.80
CA GLY A 516 -38.26 -10.69 14.70
C GLY A 516 -37.78 -10.54 16.16
N LEU A 517 -36.51 -10.88 16.42
CA LEU A 517 -35.84 -10.72 17.70
C LEU A 517 -34.86 -9.56 17.60
N PHE A 518 -35.10 -8.53 18.42
CA PHE A 518 -34.27 -7.33 18.46
C PHE A 518 -33.50 -7.23 19.77
N LYS A 519 -32.25 -6.81 19.68
CA LYS A 519 -31.43 -6.45 20.84
C LYS A 519 -32.01 -5.19 21.50
N PRO A 520 -31.93 -5.06 22.84
CA PRO A 520 -32.25 -3.78 23.48
C PRO A 520 -31.48 -2.63 22.85
N TRP A 521 -32.16 -1.53 22.56
CA TRP A 521 -31.58 -0.33 21.95
C TRP A 521 -30.95 -0.55 20.56
N GLN A 522 -31.30 -1.62 19.84
CA GLN A 522 -30.74 -1.93 18.52
C GLN A 522 -30.94 -0.79 17.50
N PHE A 523 -32.05 -0.07 17.62
CA PHE A 523 -32.46 0.96 16.66
C PHE A 523 -32.37 2.37 17.22
N GLU A 524 -31.54 2.58 18.24
CA GLU A 524 -31.40 3.88 18.93
C GLU A 524 -30.98 5.03 17.98
N GLU A 525 -30.21 4.74 16.94
CA GLU A 525 -29.75 5.72 15.94
C GLU A 525 -30.70 5.83 14.73
N TYR A 526 -31.81 5.08 14.70
CA TYR A 526 -32.73 5.04 13.56
C TYR A 526 -33.76 6.15 13.67
N GLN A 527 -34.30 6.56 12.52
CA GLN A 527 -35.49 7.42 12.51
C GLN A 527 -36.74 6.60 12.83
N THR A 528 -37.77 7.23 13.39
CA THR A 528 -39.08 6.59 13.53
C THR A 528 -40.11 7.21 12.61
N GLN A 529 -40.98 6.37 12.07
CA GLN A 529 -42.20 6.78 11.38
C GLN A 529 -43.40 6.25 12.17
N PRO A 530 -44.25 7.11 12.75
CA PRO A 530 -45.47 6.66 13.43
C PRO A 530 -46.44 6.06 12.42
N VAL A 531 -47.09 4.96 12.81
CA VAL A 531 -48.20 4.33 12.07
C VAL A 531 -49.40 4.30 13.01
N THR A 532 -50.15 5.39 13.06
CA THR A 532 -51.31 5.50 13.95
C THR A 532 -52.42 4.56 13.47
N LEU A 533 -52.72 3.54 14.27
CA LEU A 533 -53.67 2.50 13.91
C LEU A 533 -55.10 2.95 14.16
N ARG A 534 -56.00 2.60 13.23
CA ARG A 534 -57.46 2.71 13.43
C ARG A 534 -57.97 1.43 14.06
N THR A 535 -58.63 1.54 15.21
CA THR A 535 -59.01 0.41 16.04
C THR A 535 -60.48 0.47 16.44
N THR A 536 -61.03 -0.68 16.84
CA THR A 536 -62.26 -0.69 17.65
C THR A 536 -61.91 -0.48 19.13
N TYR A 537 -62.88 -0.08 19.96
CA TYR A 537 -62.62 0.12 21.39
C TYR A 537 -62.07 -1.14 22.11
N ASP A 538 -62.50 -2.33 21.69
CA ASP A 538 -61.96 -3.59 22.23
C ASP A 538 -60.55 -3.89 21.73
N GLU A 539 -60.25 -3.58 20.47
CA GLU A 539 -58.91 -3.75 19.90
C GLU A 539 -57.91 -2.77 20.51
N LEU A 540 -58.31 -1.52 20.79
CA LEU A 540 -57.51 -0.53 21.53
C LEU A 540 -56.98 -1.16 22.83
N LYS A 541 -57.86 -1.75 23.65
CA LYS A 541 -57.51 -2.37 24.94
C LYS A 541 -56.53 -3.54 24.78
N ILE A 542 -56.67 -4.34 23.74
CA ILE A 542 -55.78 -5.46 23.44
C ILE A 542 -54.39 -4.93 23.08
N LEU A 543 -54.31 -4.05 22.06
CA LEU A 543 -53.04 -3.56 21.52
C LEU A 543 -52.28 -2.66 22.51
N TRP A 544 -53.00 -1.96 23.40
CA TRP A 544 -52.41 -1.13 24.46
C TRP A 544 -51.39 -1.88 25.31
N SER A 545 -51.63 -3.18 25.57
CA SER A 545 -50.77 -4.01 26.41
C SER A 545 -49.64 -4.72 25.63
N GLU A 546 -49.66 -4.67 24.30
CA GLU A 546 -48.70 -5.37 23.45
C GLU A 546 -47.48 -4.48 23.09
N GLU A 547 -46.31 -5.10 22.94
CA GLU A 547 -45.09 -4.46 22.43
C GLU A 547 -45.26 -4.04 20.97
N ALA A 548 -44.56 -2.98 20.54
CA ALA A 548 -44.67 -2.45 19.18
C ALA A 548 -44.42 -3.53 18.11
N ARG A 549 -43.43 -4.41 18.30
CA ARG A 549 -43.08 -5.48 17.36
C ARG A 549 -44.16 -6.55 17.14
N ILE A 550 -45.14 -6.65 18.05
CA ILE A 550 -46.26 -7.59 17.96
C ILE A 550 -47.47 -6.94 17.27
N ARG A 551 -47.48 -5.61 17.15
CA ARG A 551 -48.57 -4.85 16.55
C ARG A 551 -48.53 -4.94 15.01
N PRO A 552 -49.69 -4.84 14.34
CA PRO A 552 -49.73 -4.79 12.89
C PRO A 552 -48.93 -3.59 12.35
N GLU A 553 -48.33 -3.74 11.18
CA GLU A 553 -47.52 -2.72 10.49
C GLU A 553 -46.17 -2.35 11.14
N PHE A 554 -45.74 -3.04 12.19
CA PHE A 554 -44.37 -2.88 12.68
C PHE A 554 -43.37 -3.42 11.66
N LYS A 555 -42.41 -2.59 11.26
CA LYS A 555 -41.33 -2.98 10.36
C LYS A 555 -40.13 -2.05 10.49
N VAL A 556 -38.97 -2.55 10.13
CA VAL A 556 -37.73 -1.77 10.04
C VAL A 556 -37.28 -1.80 8.59
N VAL A 557 -37.17 -0.64 7.95
CA VAL A 557 -36.80 -0.52 6.54
C VAL A 557 -35.88 0.69 6.37
N ASN A 558 -34.72 0.49 5.73
CA ASN A 558 -33.78 1.55 5.35
C ASN A 558 -33.43 2.53 6.49
N GLY A 559 -33.08 2.03 7.68
CA GLY A 559 -32.72 2.89 8.82
C GLY A 559 -33.91 3.62 9.46
N THR A 560 -35.15 3.23 9.13
CA THR A 560 -36.38 3.77 9.72
C THR A 560 -37.21 2.67 10.38
N VAL A 561 -37.62 2.89 11.62
CA VAL A 561 -38.56 2.03 12.36
C VAL A 561 -39.97 2.57 12.20
N TYR A 562 -40.85 1.79 11.60
CA TYR A 562 -42.27 2.08 11.53
C TYR A 562 -42.91 1.58 12.82
N VAL A 563 -43.35 2.52 13.67
CA VAL A 563 -43.83 2.27 15.03
C VAL A 563 -45.36 2.37 15.03
N PRO A 564 -46.09 1.25 15.19
CA PRO A 564 -47.54 1.29 15.31
C PRO A 564 -47.97 1.83 16.66
N ASN A 565 -48.70 2.95 16.64
CA ASN A 565 -49.13 3.66 17.83
C ASN A 565 -50.64 3.89 17.84
N LEU A 566 -51.21 4.10 19.02
CA LEU A 566 -52.65 4.26 19.23
C LEU A 566 -52.94 5.70 19.63
N PHE A 567 -53.90 6.35 18.99
CA PHE A 567 -54.38 7.65 19.43
C PHE A 567 -55.90 7.64 19.40
N ALA A 568 -56.53 7.63 20.58
CA ALA A 568 -57.96 7.49 20.71
C ALA A 568 -58.55 8.42 21.77
N LYS A 569 -59.76 8.89 21.51
CA LYS A 569 -60.65 9.54 22.49
C LYS A 569 -61.78 8.58 22.84
N VAL A 570 -62.02 8.40 24.13
CA VAL A 570 -63.14 7.64 24.67
C VAL A 570 -64.20 8.64 25.16
N SER A 571 -65.27 8.76 24.38
CA SER A 571 -66.34 9.74 24.56
C SER A 571 -67.54 9.08 25.26
N GLY A 572 -67.85 9.50 26.49
CA GLY A 572 -68.90 8.91 27.32
C GLY A 572 -68.41 7.78 28.24
N THR A 573 -69.35 7.02 28.80
CA THR A 573 -69.10 5.88 29.71
C THR A 573 -69.91 4.66 29.33
N HIS A 574 -69.59 3.51 29.93
CA HIS A 574 -70.51 2.36 29.96
C HIS A 574 -71.74 2.69 30.83
N GLU A 575 -72.84 1.95 30.63
CA GLU A 575 -74.02 2.01 31.51
C GLU A 575 -73.66 1.54 32.93
N ASP A 576 -72.87 0.46 33.03
CA ASP A 576 -72.22 0.07 34.27
C ASP A 576 -70.91 0.84 34.45
N ILE A 577 -70.93 1.79 35.38
CA ILE A 577 -69.77 2.65 35.67
C ILE A 577 -68.55 1.84 36.13
N SER A 578 -68.76 0.65 36.71
CA SER A 578 -67.67 -0.21 37.16
C SER A 578 -66.87 -0.75 35.98
N LEU A 579 -67.52 -1.06 34.85
CA LEU A 579 -66.85 -1.45 33.61
C LEU A 579 -66.00 -0.30 33.04
N TYR A 580 -66.50 0.94 33.11
CA TYR A 580 -65.75 2.11 32.65
C TYR A 580 -64.46 2.29 33.45
N TRP A 581 -64.54 2.15 34.77
CA TRP A 581 -63.38 2.26 35.63
C TRP A 581 -62.41 1.08 35.50
N GLN A 582 -62.89 -0.12 35.16
CA GLN A 582 -62.03 -1.26 34.82
C GLN A 582 -61.22 -0.98 33.54
N ASP A 583 -61.86 -0.46 32.49
CA ASP A 583 -61.18 -0.08 31.25
C ASP A 583 -60.17 1.06 31.51
N TYR A 584 -60.53 2.09 32.29
CA TYR A 584 -59.60 3.15 32.68
C TYR A 584 -58.41 2.62 33.50
N LYS A 585 -58.64 1.72 34.45
CA LYS A 585 -57.60 1.09 35.28
C LYS A 585 -56.67 0.21 34.44
N LEU A 586 -57.21 -0.50 33.43
CA LEU A 586 -56.41 -1.29 32.49
C LEU A 586 -55.41 -0.40 31.74
N LEU A 587 -55.87 0.72 31.19
CA LEU A 587 -55.02 1.60 30.38
C LEU A 587 -54.01 2.36 31.24
N THR A 588 -54.41 2.86 32.42
CA THR A 588 -53.54 3.60 33.35
C THR A 588 -52.54 2.69 34.08
N GLY A 589 -52.88 1.43 34.31
CA GLY A 589 -52.03 0.45 34.99
C GLY A 589 -50.95 -0.19 34.10
N ALA A 590 -50.94 0.12 32.80
CA ALA A 590 -49.95 -0.40 31.87
C ALA A 590 -48.52 0.13 32.18
N PRO A 591 -47.46 -0.64 31.88
CA PRO A 591 -46.09 -0.18 32.07
C PRO A 591 -45.78 1.04 31.19
N ASN A 592 -44.92 1.92 31.71
CA ASN A 592 -44.48 3.16 31.06
C ASN A 592 -45.65 4.11 30.69
N THR A 593 -46.57 4.30 31.63
CA THR A 593 -47.76 5.16 31.46
C THR A 593 -47.67 6.41 32.31
N HIS A 594 -47.91 7.56 31.69
CA HIS A 594 -48.12 8.83 32.38
C HIS A 594 -49.61 9.20 32.36
N VAL A 595 -50.15 9.56 33.52
CA VAL A 595 -51.57 9.92 33.67
C VAL A 595 -51.71 11.40 33.98
N ILE A 596 -52.56 12.08 33.22
CA ILE A 596 -52.94 13.48 33.39
C ILE A 596 -54.42 13.52 33.76
N THR A 597 -54.76 14.23 34.82
CA THR A 597 -56.13 14.29 35.36
C THR A 597 -56.71 15.71 35.37
N GLN A 598 -55.99 16.68 34.83
CA GLN A 598 -56.37 18.09 34.77
C GLN A 598 -55.88 18.70 33.46
N VAL A 599 -56.72 19.53 32.83
CA VAL A 599 -56.44 20.20 31.56
C VAL A 599 -56.77 21.69 31.74
N PRO A 600 -55.91 22.64 31.33
CA PRO A 600 -54.64 22.46 30.62
C PRO A 600 -53.52 21.93 31.54
N PHE A 601 -52.59 21.13 30.99
CA PHE A 601 -51.53 20.49 31.78
C PHE A 601 -50.12 21.00 31.46
N THR A 602 -49.93 21.59 30.28
CA THR A 602 -48.64 22.08 29.80
C THR A 602 -48.36 23.46 30.36
N LYS A 603 -47.32 23.57 31.19
CA LYS A 603 -46.90 24.85 31.77
C LYS A 603 -46.04 25.63 30.77
N ILE A 604 -46.42 26.88 30.53
CA ILE A 604 -45.64 27.79 29.69
C ILE A 604 -44.44 28.30 30.50
N ASN A 605 -43.26 27.76 30.23
CA ASN A 605 -42.01 28.08 30.93
C ASN A 605 -41.12 29.08 30.18
N TYR A 606 -41.68 29.79 29.18
CA TYR A 606 -40.98 30.78 28.37
C TYR A 606 -41.72 32.12 28.33
N SER A 607 -41.00 33.23 28.23
CA SER A 607 -41.62 34.55 28.05
C SER A 607 -41.93 34.84 26.58
N LYS A 608 -42.79 35.84 26.30
CA LYS A 608 -43.01 36.32 24.92
C LYS A 608 -41.72 36.79 24.27
N ARG A 609 -40.79 37.36 25.05
CA ARG A 609 -39.48 37.79 24.55
C ARG A 609 -38.66 36.59 24.09
N ASP A 610 -38.64 35.52 24.87
CA ASP A 610 -37.93 34.28 24.53
C ASP A 610 -38.52 33.62 23.29
N LEU A 611 -39.86 33.60 23.19
CA LEU A 611 -40.58 33.08 22.03
C LEU A 611 -40.14 33.77 20.73
N TYR A 612 -40.18 35.10 20.64
CA TYR A 612 -39.74 35.79 19.43
C TYR A 612 -38.22 35.76 19.24
N ALA A 613 -37.44 35.72 20.32
CA ALA A 613 -36.00 35.53 20.22
C ALA A 613 -35.65 34.17 19.62
N SER A 614 -36.45 33.11 19.79
CA SER A 614 -36.20 31.82 19.15
C SER A 614 -36.29 31.86 17.61
N ALA A 615 -36.85 32.92 17.01
CA ALA A 615 -37.01 33.04 15.55
C ALA A 615 -35.68 32.98 14.77
N PHE A 616 -34.54 33.40 15.35
CA PHE A 616 -33.23 33.33 14.65
C PHE A 616 -32.74 31.89 14.41
N LEU A 617 -33.35 30.91 15.09
CA LEU A 617 -33.03 29.49 14.96
C LEU A 617 -33.58 28.89 13.67
N PHE A 618 -34.50 29.59 13.00
CA PHE A 618 -35.07 29.18 11.73
C PHE A 618 -34.33 29.85 10.57
N ASN A 619 -34.08 29.10 9.51
CA ASN A 619 -33.55 29.63 8.25
C ASN A 619 -34.68 30.28 7.42
N SER A 620 -34.32 30.94 6.31
CA SER A 620 -35.27 31.60 5.39
C SER A 620 -36.37 30.66 4.87
N ASP A 621 -36.08 29.37 4.80
CA ASP A 621 -36.99 28.34 4.30
C ASP A 621 -37.91 27.77 5.39
N GLY A 622 -37.88 28.34 6.61
CA GLY A 622 -38.67 27.88 7.76
C GLY A 622 -38.16 26.59 8.42
N LEU A 623 -36.97 26.12 8.05
CA LEU A 623 -36.32 24.95 8.63
C LEU A 623 -35.47 25.32 9.85
N LEU A 624 -35.51 24.47 10.87
CA LEU A 624 -34.74 24.62 12.10
C LEU A 624 -33.25 24.34 11.85
N ASN A 625 -32.38 25.25 12.27
CA ASN A 625 -30.93 25.07 12.19
C ASN A 625 -30.43 24.37 13.46
N LYS A 626 -30.15 23.07 13.33
CA LYS A 626 -29.71 22.20 14.44
C LYS A 626 -28.46 22.74 15.15
N GLU A 627 -27.44 23.16 14.40
CA GLU A 627 -26.19 23.66 14.99
C GLU A 627 -26.43 24.93 15.81
N LYS A 628 -27.19 25.90 15.27
CA LYS A 628 -27.56 27.11 16.00
C LYS A 628 -28.40 26.81 17.23
N LEU A 629 -29.32 25.85 17.15
CA LEU A 629 -30.14 25.44 18.28
C LEU A 629 -29.29 24.87 19.42
N MET A 630 -28.43 23.90 19.13
CA MET A 630 -27.59 23.25 20.14
C MET A 630 -26.60 24.22 20.81
N GLN A 631 -26.22 25.31 20.14
CA GLN A 631 -25.38 26.37 20.68
C GLN A 631 -26.15 27.48 21.41
N SER A 632 -27.49 27.46 21.35
CA SER A 632 -28.33 28.51 21.91
C SER A 632 -28.60 28.32 23.41
N ASN A 633 -28.88 29.42 24.10
CA ASN A 633 -29.28 29.39 25.51
C ASN A 633 -30.66 28.73 25.76
N PHE A 634 -31.43 28.47 24.70
CA PHE A 634 -32.74 27.81 24.81
C PHE A 634 -32.61 26.29 24.87
N TYR A 635 -31.46 25.72 24.50
CA TYR A 635 -31.30 24.27 24.42
C TYR A 635 -30.89 23.67 25.76
N GLN A 636 -31.86 23.07 26.45
CA GLN A 636 -31.68 22.52 27.80
C GLN A 636 -31.50 20.99 27.82
N LEU A 637 -31.46 20.34 26.66
CA LEU A 637 -31.47 18.88 26.51
C LEU A 637 -30.08 18.27 26.28
N ALA A 638 -29.01 19.04 26.43
CA ALA A 638 -27.62 18.62 26.12
C ALA A 638 -27.09 17.46 26.99
N TYR A 639 -27.74 17.18 28.13
CA TYR A 639 -27.37 16.07 29.01
C TYR A 639 -27.90 14.71 28.54
N LEU A 640 -28.85 14.70 27.59
CA LEU A 640 -29.38 13.48 27.00
C LEU A 640 -28.36 12.85 26.04
N ARG A 641 -28.53 11.57 25.71
CA ARG A 641 -27.76 10.94 24.62
C ARG A 641 -27.96 11.65 23.29
N ASN A 642 -26.91 11.72 22.46
CA ASN A 642 -26.91 12.45 21.18
C ASN A 642 -28.03 11.97 20.24
N SER A 643 -28.27 10.66 20.17
CA SER A 643 -29.33 10.08 19.35
C SER A 643 -30.73 10.57 19.72
N LEU A 644 -31.03 10.69 21.02
CA LEU A 644 -32.31 11.20 21.50
C LEU A 644 -32.46 12.71 21.28
N GLN A 645 -31.37 13.47 21.46
CA GLN A 645 -31.34 14.89 21.13
C GLN A 645 -31.71 15.11 19.65
N ASP A 646 -31.07 14.36 18.76
CA ASP A 646 -31.31 14.39 17.32
C ASP A 646 -32.73 13.99 16.97
N PHE A 647 -33.21 12.92 17.61
CA PHE A 647 -34.57 12.43 17.46
C PHE A 647 -35.63 13.48 17.82
N ILE A 648 -35.50 14.13 18.98
CA ILE A 648 -36.43 15.19 19.42
C ILE A 648 -36.43 16.36 18.42
N ILE A 649 -35.25 16.81 17.99
CA ILE A 649 -35.11 17.93 17.04
C ILE A 649 -35.77 17.58 15.70
N ASN A 650 -35.55 16.37 15.20
CA ASN A 650 -36.15 15.90 13.95
C ASN A 650 -37.69 15.84 14.07
N LYS A 651 -38.22 15.36 15.21
CA LYS A 651 -39.66 15.31 15.46
C LYS A 651 -40.28 16.69 15.60
N ILE A 652 -39.59 17.67 16.19
CA ILE A 652 -40.03 19.07 16.19
C ILE A 652 -40.20 19.56 14.75
N GLN A 653 -39.22 19.31 13.89
CA GLN A 653 -39.27 19.72 12.49
C GLN A 653 -40.38 19.01 11.70
N GLU A 654 -40.59 17.72 11.97
CA GLU A 654 -41.69 16.94 11.39
C GLU A 654 -43.06 17.50 11.80
N LEU A 655 -43.26 17.84 13.07
CA LEU A 655 -44.51 18.43 13.56
C LEU A 655 -44.82 19.76 12.90
N ILE A 656 -43.81 20.63 12.76
CA ILE A 656 -43.92 21.93 12.07
C ILE A 656 -44.36 21.72 10.62
N LYS A 657 -43.84 20.70 9.96
CA LYS A 657 -44.15 20.39 8.56
C LYS A 657 -45.55 19.80 8.37
N ILE A 658 -45.97 18.88 9.24
CA ILE A 658 -47.30 18.23 9.16
C ILE A 658 -48.40 19.24 9.48
N ASN A 659 -48.17 20.10 10.48
CA ASN A 659 -49.11 21.11 10.97
C ASN A 659 -50.55 20.58 11.18
N PRO A 660 -50.76 19.64 12.12
CA PRO A 660 -52.05 18.99 12.32
C PRO A 660 -53.09 19.85 13.08
N PHE A 661 -52.84 21.14 13.29
CA PHE A 661 -53.60 21.99 14.20
C PHE A 661 -54.77 22.69 13.49
N ILE A 662 -55.93 22.75 14.14
CA ILE A 662 -57.13 23.46 13.65
C ILE A 662 -57.04 24.94 14.01
N GLY A 663 -57.26 25.81 13.02
CA GLY A 663 -57.30 27.27 13.21
C GLY A 663 -55.94 27.92 13.49
N ALA A 664 -54.84 27.16 13.41
CA ALA A 664 -53.49 27.64 13.67
C ALA A 664 -52.76 28.00 12.36
N THR A 665 -53.16 29.11 11.73
CA THR A 665 -52.40 29.79 10.66
C THR A 665 -51.49 30.90 11.22
N ASP A 666 -51.17 30.82 12.51
CA ASP A 666 -50.35 31.81 13.22
C ASP A 666 -48.87 31.66 12.81
N LYS A 667 -48.24 32.77 12.41
CA LYS A 667 -46.81 32.83 12.11
C LYS A 667 -45.93 32.45 13.30
N GLU A 668 -46.48 32.48 14.51
CA GLU A 668 -45.80 32.09 15.75
C GLU A 668 -45.84 30.59 16.03
N LEU A 669 -46.66 29.81 15.31
CA LEU A 669 -46.86 28.38 15.61
C LEU A 669 -45.55 27.57 15.61
N PRO A 670 -44.62 27.73 14.64
CA PRO A 670 -43.33 27.03 14.67
C PRO A 670 -42.49 27.36 15.92
N LEU A 671 -42.57 28.61 16.39
CA LEU A 671 -41.87 29.07 17.60
C LEU A 671 -42.50 28.45 18.85
N LYS A 672 -43.85 28.41 18.90
CA LYS A 672 -44.60 27.77 19.99
C LYS A 672 -44.30 26.26 20.06
N ILE A 673 -44.25 25.58 18.91
CA ILE A 673 -43.87 24.16 18.83
C ILE A 673 -42.48 23.95 19.42
N LEU A 674 -41.49 24.71 18.94
CA LEU A 674 -40.11 24.59 19.40
C LEU A 674 -40.01 24.81 20.92
N MET A 675 -40.53 25.92 21.42
CA MET A 675 -40.39 26.28 22.84
C MET A 675 -41.16 25.33 23.75
N THR A 676 -42.36 24.91 23.36
CA THR A 676 -43.18 23.96 24.15
C THR A 676 -42.48 22.61 24.31
N VAL A 677 -41.91 22.08 23.22
CA VAL A 677 -41.21 20.78 23.26
C VAL A 677 -39.89 20.88 24.01
N LEU A 678 -39.10 21.95 23.81
CA LEU A 678 -37.83 22.11 24.54
C LEU A 678 -38.00 22.27 26.05
N THR A 679 -39.14 22.81 26.51
CA THR A 679 -39.45 22.98 27.93
C THR A 679 -40.47 21.96 28.45
N MET A 680 -40.56 20.78 27.82
CA MET A 680 -41.49 19.73 28.22
C MET A 680 -41.27 19.27 29.67
N ASP A 681 -42.33 18.77 30.31
CA ASP A 681 -42.24 18.23 31.67
C ASP A 681 -41.32 16.99 31.72
N GLU A 682 -40.55 16.87 32.80
CA GLU A 682 -39.59 15.78 32.99
C GLU A 682 -40.26 14.40 32.93
N LYS A 683 -41.51 14.27 33.40
CA LYS A 683 -42.24 12.99 33.34
C LYS A 683 -42.56 12.58 31.91
N ILE A 684 -42.84 13.56 31.03
CA ILE A 684 -43.07 13.32 29.60
C ILE A 684 -41.75 12.99 28.91
N LEU A 685 -40.67 13.73 29.20
CA LEU A 685 -39.35 13.46 28.62
C LEU A 685 -38.87 12.04 28.94
N ARG A 686 -39.06 11.58 30.18
CA ARG A 686 -38.71 10.22 30.62
C ARG A 686 -39.41 9.11 29.83
N LEU A 687 -40.62 9.36 29.30
CA LEU A 687 -41.30 8.40 28.42
C LEU A 687 -40.48 8.16 27.15
N MET A 688 -39.89 9.22 26.58
CA MET A 688 -39.05 9.14 25.39
C MET A 688 -37.65 8.57 25.69
N GLU A 689 -37.07 8.92 26.84
CA GLU A 689 -35.77 8.38 27.27
C GLU A 689 -35.78 6.85 27.41
N THR A 690 -36.92 6.29 27.83
CA THR A 690 -37.09 4.85 28.06
C THR A 690 -37.65 4.10 26.84
N PHE A 691 -37.92 4.80 25.73
CA PHE A 691 -38.56 4.18 24.56
C PHE A 691 -37.57 3.40 23.70
N ASP A 692 -37.57 2.08 23.84
CA ASP A 692 -36.94 1.14 22.90
C ASP A 692 -37.98 0.72 21.84
N TYR A 693 -37.80 1.17 20.60
CA TYR A 693 -38.86 1.21 19.58
C TYR A 693 -39.61 -0.12 19.34
N PRO A 694 -38.99 -1.31 19.33
CA PRO A 694 -39.70 -2.57 19.14
C PRO A 694 -40.45 -3.08 20.38
N LYS A 695 -40.20 -2.48 21.54
CA LYS A 695 -40.63 -2.98 22.87
C LYS A 695 -41.91 -2.26 23.32
N THR A 696 -42.07 -2.09 24.63
CA THR A 696 -43.21 -1.41 25.24
C THR A 696 -43.31 0.04 24.77
N VAL A 697 -44.39 0.37 24.06
CA VAL A 697 -44.71 1.74 23.64
C VAL A 697 -45.07 2.57 24.88
N PRO A 698 -44.43 3.73 25.12
CA PRO A 698 -44.79 4.64 26.21
C PRO A 698 -46.18 5.24 26.00
N LYS A 699 -46.84 5.59 27.10
CA LYS A 699 -48.28 5.85 27.08
C LYS A 699 -48.65 7.15 27.80
N LEU A 700 -49.60 7.85 27.23
CA LEU A 700 -50.24 9.01 27.83
C LEU A 700 -51.74 8.74 27.98
N VAL A 701 -52.23 8.79 29.22
CA VAL A 701 -53.67 8.73 29.48
C VAL A 701 -54.11 10.06 30.06
N ILE A 702 -55.07 10.71 29.42
CA ILE A 702 -55.65 11.97 29.87
C ILE A 702 -57.08 11.71 30.30
N TYR A 703 -57.44 12.16 31.48
CA TYR A 703 -58.81 12.15 31.98
C TYR A 703 -59.31 13.59 32.05
N ASP A 704 -60.38 13.88 31.29
CA ASP A 704 -61.01 15.19 31.24
C ASP A 704 -62.53 15.05 31.43
N SER A 705 -62.99 15.31 32.65
CA SER A 705 -64.41 15.34 32.99
C SER A 705 -64.96 16.76 33.09
N THR A 706 -64.18 17.77 32.72
CA THR A 706 -64.49 19.19 32.97
C THR A 706 -64.90 19.91 31.70
N LYS A 707 -65.33 21.17 31.82
CA LYS A 707 -65.57 22.07 30.67
C LYS A 707 -64.32 22.82 30.24
N GLU A 708 -63.18 22.58 30.89
CA GLU A 708 -61.92 23.22 30.55
C GLU A 708 -61.45 22.73 29.18
N VAL A 709 -60.74 23.58 28.45
CA VAL A 709 -60.33 23.29 27.07
C VAL A 709 -58.81 23.16 27.03
N PHE A 710 -58.32 22.17 26.29
CA PHE A 710 -56.89 22.02 25.99
C PHE A 710 -56.29 23.33 25.47
N SER A 711 -55.16 23.73 26.04
CA SER A 711 -54.37 24.85 25.53
C SER A 711 -53.73 24.52 24.19
N THR A 712 -53.17 25.53 23.52
CA THR A 712 -52.40 25.31 22.29
C THR A 712 -51.15 24.47 22.59
N GLU A 713 -50.50 24.72 23.72
CA GLU A 713 -49.32 23.99 24.18
C GLU A 713 -49.64 22.52 24.52
N ASP A 714 -50.81 22.24 25.09
CA ASP A 714 -51.25 20.85 25.30
C ASP A 714 -51.44 20.11 23.98
N ALA A 715 -52.11 20.76 23.00
CA ALA A 715 -52.29 20.17 21.68
C ALA A 715 -50.95 19.92 20.98
N ILE A 716 -49.98 20.85 21.12
CA ILE A 716 -48.61 20.68 20.62
C ILE A 716 -47.97 19.46 21.27
N MET A 717 -48.05 19.32 22.58
CA MET A 717 -47.45 18.21 23.30
C MET A 717 -48.07 16.87 22.88
N ILE A 718 -49.40 16.79 22.81
CA ILE A 718 -50.12 15.58 22.39
C ILE A 718 -49.76 15.20 20.94
N ALA A 719 -49.78 16.16 20.01
CA ALA A 719 -49.43 15.91 18.62
C ALA A 719 -47.95 15.49 18.47
N PHE A 720 -47.05 16.11 19.24
CA PHE A 720 -45.63 15.74 19.29
C PHE A 720 -45.44 14.29 19.75
N LEU A 721 -46.11 13.89 20.84
CA LEU A 721 -46.01 12.53 21.35
C LEU A 721 -46.61 11.49 20.38
N ASN A 722 -47.67 11.85 19.67
CA ASN A 722 -48.22 11.01 18.61
C ASN A 722 -47.19 10.77 17.49
N ILE A 723 -46.50 11.82 17.01
CA ILE A 723 -45.50 11.65 15.94
C ILE A 723 -44.23 10.94 16.40
N VAL A 724 -43.90 11.00 17.69
CA VAL A 724 -42.85 10.19 18.30
C VAL A 724 -43.23 8.70 18.25
N GLY A 725 -44.52 8.39 18.28
CA GLY A 725 -45.07 7.04 18.24
C GLY A 725 -45.57 6.53 19.59
N LEU A 726 -45.96 7.42 20.51
CA LEU A 726 -46.57 7.02 21.79
C LEU A 726 -48.05 6.66 21.62
N ASP A 727 -48.54 5.85 22.55
CA ASP A 727 -49.96 5.60 22.69
C ASP A 727 -50.62 6.70 23.53
N ILE A 728 -51.76 7.21 23.07
CA ILE A 728 -52.48 8.31 23.69
C ILE A 728 -53.97 7.94 23.80
N ALA A 729 -54.51 8.00 25.01
CA ALA A 729 -55.93 7.79 25.28
C ALA A 729 -56.51 8.96 26.06
N ILE A 730 -57.59 9.56 25.57
CA ILE A 730 -58.26 10.70 26.21
C ILE A 730 -59.66 10.25 26.64
N PHE A 731 -59.88 10.10 27.95
CA PHE A 731 -61.15 9.74 28.54
C PHE A 731 -61.97 10.99 28.84
N THR A 732 -63.11 11.11 28.16
CA THR A 732 -64.04 12.24 28.28
C THR A 732 -65.44 11.72 28.62
N PRO A 733 -65.73 11.40 29.91
CA PRO A 733 -67.00 10.78 30.32
C PRO A 733 -68.24 11.64 30.03
N THR A 734 -68.04 12.94 29.82
CA THR A 734 -69.07 13.94 29.51
C THR A 734 -69.45 13.99 28.03
N ASN A 735 -68.64 13.38 27.14
CA ASN A 735 -68.72 13.54 25.69
C ASN A 735 -68.62 15.00 25.20
N TYR A 736 -67.89 15.85 25.94
CA TYR A 736 -67.58 17.19 25.48
C TYR A 736 -66.56 17.16 24.34
N LYS A 737 -66.71 18.08 23.39
CA LYS A 737 -65.65 18.38 22.43
C LYS A 737 -64.51 19.08 23.17
N ASN A 738 -63.30 18.55 23.06
CA ASN A 738 -62.13 19.06 23.76
C ASN A 738 -60.92 19.12 22.82
N ILE A 739 -60.18 18.02 22.65
CA ILE A 739 -58.98 17.96 21.82
C ILE A 739 -59.29 18.18 20.32
N GLU A 740 -60.50 17.82 19.88
CA GLU A 740 -60.98 18.00 18.50
C GLU A 740 -61.19 19.47 18.14
N LEU A 741 -61.19 20.36 19.13
CA LEU A 741 -61.19 21.81 18.88
C LEU A 741 -59.80 22.32 18.46
N LYS A 742 -58.75 21.50 18.65
CA LYS A 742 -57.35 21.88 18.44
C LYS A 742 -56.63 21.03 17.40
N LEU A 743 -57.00 19.75 17.25
CA LEU A 743 -56.36 18.80 16.34
C LEU A 743 -57.32 18.27 15.28
N GLN A 744 -56.79 18.03 14.08
CA GLN A 744 -57.52 17.40 12.97
C GLN A 744 -58.09 16.03 13.36
N ALA A 745 -59.32 15.74 12.94
CA ALA A 745 -60.04 14.52 13.33
C ALA A 745 -59.39 13.24 12.78
N GLU A 746 -58.62 13.34 11.70
CA GLU A 746 -57.95 12.20 11.07
C GLU A 746 -56.80 11.62 11.90
N LEU A 747 -56.34 12.34 12.93
CA LEU A 747 -55.22 11.92 13.78
C LEU A 747 -55.59 10.89 14.85
N LEU A 748 -56.87 10.81 15.25
CA LEU A 748 -57.31 9.96 16.35
C LEU A 748 -58.64 9.28 16.05
N ASP A 749 -58.86 8.13 16.67
CA ASP A 749 -60.17 7.50 16.70
C ASP A 749 -61.04 8.11 17.80
N GLU A 750 -62.33 8.29 17.54
CA GLU A 750 -63.33 8.61 18.56
C GLU A 750 -64.20 7.39 18.84
N HIS A 751 -64.12 6.87 20.06
CA HIS A 751 -64.94 5.77 20.54
C HIS A 751 -66.09 6.30 21.38
N GLN A 752 -67.29 6.32 20.82
CA GLN A 752 -68.51 6.72 21.50
C GLN A 752 -69.04 5.56 22.36
N LEU A 753 -69.13 5.76 23.67
CA LEU A 753 -69.73 4.85 24.64
C LEU A 753 -71.22 5.20 24.89
N PRO A 754 -72.05 4.25 25.36
CA PRO A 754 -73.51 4.37 25.35
C PRO A 754 -74.11 5.34 26.37
N ALA A 755 -73.42 5.62 27.48
CA ALA A 755 -73.90 6.48 28.56
C ALA A 755 -73.03 7.73 28.72
N LEU A 756 -73.52 8.72 29.49
CA LEU A 756 -72.82 9.98 29.78
C LEU A 756 -72.89 10.25 31.29
N HIS A 757 -71.77 10.66 31.87
CA HIS A 757 -71.71 11.06 33.28
C HIS A 757 -71.01 12.42 33.40
N LEU A 758 -71.70 13.37 34.04
CA LEU A 758 -71.17 14.70 34.36
C LEU A 758 -70.48 14.68 35.71
N ASP A 759 -69.43 15.50 35.86
CA ASP A 759 -68.70 15.70 37.12
C ASP A 759 -68.19 14.40 37.77
N LEU A 760 -67.85 13.42 36.93
CA LEU A 760 -67.37 12.12 37.36
C LEU A 760 -65.95 12.25 37.94
N VAL A 761 -65.78 11.97 39.23
CA VAL A 761 -64.48 12.02 39.92
C VAL A 761 -63.79 10.65 39.86
N ILE A 762 -62.48 10.65 39.64
CA ILE A 762 -61.67 9.41 39.63
C ILE A 762 -61.73 8.74 41.02
N PRO A 763 -62.25 7.50 41.13
CA PRO A 763 -62.30 6.78 42.40
C PRO A 763 -60.91 6.23 42.77
N ASP A 764 -60.77 5.75 44.01
CA ASP A 764 -59.56 5.02 44.40
C ASP A 764 -59.46 3.70 43.61
N LEU A 765 -58.59 3.70 42.61
CA LEU A 765 -58.39 2.57 41.70
C LEU A 765 -57.79 1.35 42.41
N THR A 766 -57.17 1.51 43.59
CA THR A 766 -56.53 0.41 44.33
C THR A 766 -57.53 -0.51 45.01
N ALA A 767 -58.71 0.02 45.37
CA ALA A 767 -59.78 -0.71 46.07
C ALA A 767 -60.71 -1.50 45.14
N MET A 768 -60.61 -1.33 43.81
CA MET A 768 -61.47 -2.03 42.86
C MET A 768 -61.03 -3.48 42.62
N PRO A 769 -61.94 -4.47 42.70
CA PRO A 769 -61.62 -5.87 42.50
C PRO A 769 -61.08 -6.10 41.09
N THR A 770 -59.94 -6.78 40.97
CA THR A 770 -59.47 -7.34 39.70
C THR A 770 -60.33 -8.57 39.41
N GLU A 771 -61.45 -8.42 38.70
CA GLU A 771 -62.22 -9.61 38.31
C GLU A 771 -61.45 -10.42 37.25
N PRO A 772 -61.15 -11.71 37.48
CA PRO A 772 -60.83 -12.65 36.40
C PRO A 772 -62.15 -13.16 35.80
N GLY A 773 -62.97 -12.25 35.27
CA GLY A 773 -64.26 -12.60 34.68
C GLY A 773 -64.11 -12.85 33.19
N ARG A 774 -64.38 -14.08 32.71
CA ARG A 774 -64.69 -14.61 31.34
C ARG A 774 -64.18 -13.87 30.08
N ILE A 775 -64.24 -12.55 30.04
CA ILE A 775 -63.70 -11.63 29.04
C ILE A 775 -62.16 -11.70 28.95
N GLY A 776 -61.45 -11.87 30.07
CA GLY A 776 -59.99 -12.06 30.06
C GLY A 776 -59.52 -13.31 29.28
N ASN A 777 -60.31 -14.39 29.31
CA ASN A 777 -60.05 -15.59 28.50
C ASN A 777 -60.34 -15.36 27.01
N LEU A 778 -61.33 -14.53 26.68
CA LEU A 778 -61.64 -14.15 25.30
C LEU A 778 -60.54 -13.24 24.72
N PHE A 779 -60.07 -12.27 25.50
CA PHE A 779 -58.94 -11.40 25.13
C PHE A 779 -57.63 -12.17 24.99
N ASN A 780 -57.35 -13.14 25.87
CA ASN A 780 -56.20 -14.03 25.72
C ASN A 780 -56.29 -14.93 24.47
N GLN A 781 -57.48 -15.36 24.08
CA GLN A 781 -57.69 -16.13 22.84
C GLN A 781 -57.58 -15.26 21.57
N LEU A 782 -58.04 -14.01 21.62
CA LEU A 782 -57.90 -13.03 20.54
C LEU A 782 -56.45 -12.56 20.38
N SER A 783 -55.75 -12.25 21.47
CA SER A 783 -54.32 -11.90 21.44
C SER A 783 -53.48 -13.08 20.92
N ALA A 784 -53.79 -14.32 21.32
CA ALA A 784 -53.14 -15.51 20.78
C ALA A 784 -53.40 -15.73 19.27
N LYS A 785 -54.60 -15.38 18.77
CA LYS A 785 -54.90 -15.41 17.33
C LYS A 785 -54.16 -14.32 16.55
N ILE A 786 -54.05 -13.11 17.12
CA ILE A 786 -53.28 -12.01 16.54
C ILE A 786 -51.80 -12.40 16.48
N ARG A 787 -51.23 -12.86 17.60
CA ARG A 787 -49.83 -13.35 17.66
C ARG A 787 -49.53 -14.46 16.64
N ARG A 788 -50.47 -15.39 16.39
CA ARG A 788 -50.31 -16.44 15.36
C ARG A 788 -50.37 -15.97 13.92
N LYS A 789 -50.90 -14.77 13.66
CA LYS A 789 -51.06 -14.22 12.30
C LYS A 789 -49.86 -13.36 11.87
N PHE A 790 -49.02 -12.96 12.82
CA PHE A 790 -47.92 -12.01 12.64
C PHE A 790 -46.56 -12.53 13.16
N CYS A 791 -46.49 -13.78 13.63
CA CYS A 791 -45.24 -14.51 13.89
C CYS A 791 -44.87 -15.41 12.70
#